data_AF-A0A1F2R518-F1
#
_entry.id   AF-A0A1F2R518-F1
#
_cell.length_a   1.000
_cell.length_b   1.000
_cell.length_c   1.000
_cell.angle_alpha   90.00
_cell.angle_beta   90.00
_cell.angle_gamma   90.00
#
_symmetry.space_group_name_H-M   'P 1'
#
loop_
_entity.id
_entity.type
_entity.pdbx_description
1 polymer ?
#
loop_
_entity_poly.entity_id
_entity_poly.type
_entity_poly.pdbx_seq_one_letter_code
_entity_poly.pdbx_strand_id
1 'polypeptide(L)'
;MGLLLKQLFGLLKLLNSETGHNQIAAGVAAGFVLGMSPILSLQSLLIFICLFLFRVQIGAAFVSALFLSFVAYLLDPVFDRVGGAILEMSGLRPLFTTLYNMPLMPWTRFNNSVVMGAGVVAIVLSPAIFLVTRALVLKYRVAVVARLRETKLWKTVQATAVYNWSYSYDRLFDKPVTRKAKGPLRTGVVVPTIIVLALAGAYFKFFFDGTLRRTLEYVGTQANGAEVNIGSLRTNVLAPSIEIRRIQVTDKDTPTLNLVSVDSITLRMLWDALLRSKVVVDEASVLGIEAYTPRRQPGYVVPPSPPAQGPSEIERVEQEVVVQTRKQASGNVLGDAAAMLSGVDFTEQLKSLQANLKTDARIKELQTELQSKKTAWAQRAKALPQPADVDGYRNRIRALTFNPRNPVELARSVGEANRIIGEIGDKVKLVDQATSEVKADIDKYSRDVAALDNLVQEDIAGLQSRLGLPDIDARAFSQSLFMNMVERRLVGVRKYVALARQYMPAGGEADGDSLVPPRRGDGRTYRFPVTTSYPQFWLKHAALTSQLTALAEYSGNVKGELINVSSDPALTGRPTQLLLQSDFPKQSISGLDARIVVDHTKEQPRESLAVKVASFPVSDLKLADTQQVRLGLQQARGSATLDAALANEEITVELTSRFQQIKFNLEVGNALAREILDGVLKRISSVNMSAAVKGSFSDFDVRISSNLGDQLAAGFARQLRAKVDEAKAQVRKLVDDRLAGARAALKSELDTVAGSLTEGLDAGKAELGQVLQEAQNQVKAAQSQSAPLNRILGR
;
A
#
# COMPACT_ATOMS: atom_id res chain seq x y z
N MET A 1 -51.16 31.44 32.59
CA MET A 1 -51.66 32.83 32.60
C MET A 1 -51.51 33.59 33.93
N GLY A 2 -51.20 32.96 35.08
CA GLY A 2 -51.27 33.64 36.39
C GLY A 2 -50.06 34.49 36.84
N LEU A 3 -48.85 34.32 36.28
CA LEU A 3 -47.64 34.93 36.87
C LEU A 3 -47.40 36.38 36.42
N LEU A 4 -47.49 36.66 35.11
CA LEU A 4 -47.27 38.00 34.55
C LEU A 4 -48.35 39.00 34.98
N LEU A 5 -49.62 38.61 34.86
CA LEU A 5 -50.74 39.41 35.37
C LEU A 5 -50.57 39.70 36.87
N LYS A 6 -50.16 38.73 37.68
CA LYS A 6 -49.85 38.94 39.10
C LYS A 6 -48.70 39.91 39.33
N GLN A 7 -47.64 39.91 38.52
CA GLN A 7 -46.55 40.90 38.62
C GLN A 7 -47.01 42.31 38.20
N LEU A 8 -47.86 42.41 37.16
CA LEU A 8 -48.44 43.67 36.69
C LEU A 8 -49.40 44.27 37.72
N PHE A 9 -50.31 43.47 38.28
CA PHE A 9 -51.20 43.91 39.37
C PHE A 9 -50.40 44.24 40.64
N GLY A 10 -49.38 43.43 40.96
CA GLY A 10 -48.44 43.73 42.05
C GLY A 10 -47.69 45.05 41.85
N LEU A 11 -47.30 45.37 40.60
CA LEU A 11 -46.69 46.65 40.25
C LEU A 11 -47.66 47.81 40.46
N LEU A 12 -48.88 47.72 39.92
CA LEU A 12 -49.91 48.76 40.06
C LEU A 12 -50.28 49.00 41.53
N LYS A 13 -50.40 47.93 42.32
CA LYS A 13 -50.64 48.00 43.76
C LYS A 13 -49.48 48.69 44.49
N LEU A 14 -48.23 48.34 44.18
CA LEU A 14 -47.06 48.94 44.82
C LEU A 14 -46.85 50.39 44.39
N LEU A 15 -47.19 50.75 43.14
CA LEU A 15 -47.11 52.11 42.63
C LEU A 15 -48.04 53.05 43.43
N ASN A 16 -49.24 52.55 43.76
CA ASN A 16 -50.30 53.26 44.46
C ASN A 16 -50.28 53.12 46.01
N SER A 17 -49.32 52.38 46.56
CA SER A 17 -49.13 52.22 48.01
C SER A 17 -48.13 53.23 48.57
N GLU A 18 -48.15 53.49 49.88
CA GLU A 18 -47.24 54.46 50.51
C GLU A 18 -45.79 53.94 50.65
N THR A 19 -45.54 52.65 50.41
CA THR A 19 -44.24 51.99 50.61
C THR A 19 -43.68 51.43 49.28
N GLY A 20 -42.40 51.07 49.21
CA GLY A 20 -41.84 50.31 48.06
C GLY A 20 -41.28 51.11 46.87
N HIS A 21 -41.13 52.44 46.95
CA HIS A 21 -40.57 53.27 45.88
C HIS A 21 -39.15 52.84 45.43
N ASN A 22 -38.30 52.37 46.37
CA ASN A 22 -36.98 51.83 46.04
C ASN A 22 -37.04 50.50 45.25
N GLN A 23 -38.04 49.65 45.50
CA GLN A 23 -38.18 48.36 44.80
C GLN A 23 -38.66 48.55 43.36
N ILE A 24 -39.49 49.59 43.13
CA ILE A 24 -39.93 50.00 41.78
C ILE A 24 -38.77 50.66 41.05
N ALA A 25 -38.05 51.59 41.69
CA ALA A 25 -36.89 52.24 41.10
C ALA A 25 -35.79 51.24 40.73
N ALA A 26 -35.50 50.27 41.61
CA ALA A 26 -34.58 49.17 41.31
C ALA A 26 -35.12 48.27 40.19
N GLY A 27 -36.44 48.08 40.12
CA GLY A 27 -37.09 47.34 39.04
C GLY A 27 -36.90 48.02 37.70
N VAL A 28 -37.18 49.31 37.62
CA VAL A 28 -36.99 50.10 36.39
C VAL A 28 -35.52 50.20 36.00
N ALA A 29 -34.59 50.36 36.96
CA ALA A 29 -33.16 50.38 36.67
C ALA A 29 -32.66 49.02 36.14
N ALA A 30 -33.10 47.91 36.73
CA ALA A 30 -32.80 46.57 36.23
C ALA A 30 -33.44 46.31 34.85
N GLY A 31 -34.68 46.75 34.65
CA GLY A 31 -35.35 46.67 33.36
C GLY A 31 -34.71 47.55 32.30
N PHE A 32 -34.12 48.68 32.67
CA PHE A 32 -33.30 49.49 31.76
C PHE A 32 -32.08 48.73 31.27
N VAL A 33 -31.36 48.03 32.15
CA VAL A 33 -30.23 47.20 31.70
C VAL A 33 -30.69 46.03 30.81
N LEU A 34 -31.78 45.35 31.18
CA LEU A 34 -32.34 44.25 30.39
C LEU A 34 -32.96 44.69 29.05
N GLY A 35 -33.52 45.89 28.99
CA GLY A 35 -34.12 46.43 27.77
C GLY A 35 -33.06 46.97 26.81
N MET A 36 -32.00 47.58 27.35
CA MET A 36 -30.90 48.12 26.53
C MET A 36 -29.97 47.04 25.99
N SER A 37 -29.84 45.90 26.68
CA SER A 37 -28.93 44.83 26.29
C SER A 37 -29.66 43.66 25.64
N PRO A 38 -29.03 42.97 24.67
CA PRO A 38 -29.57 41.73 24.13
C PRO A 38 -29.84 40.67 25.22
N ILE A 39 -30.88 39.86 25.01
CA ILE A 39 -31.44 38.94 26.02
C ILE A 39 -30.39 37.94 26.56
N LEU A 40 -29.46 37.47 25.72
CA LEU A 40 -28.42 36.50 26.08
C LEU A 40 -27.05 37.13 26.34
N SER A 41 -27.00 38.43 26.65
CA SER A 41 -25.75 39.10 27.02
C SER A 41 -25.32 38.79 28.46
N LEU A 42 -24.02 38.95 28.74
CA LEU A 42 -23.43 38.70 30.06
C LEU A 42 -24.13 39.55 31.15
N GLN A 43 -24.35 40.84 30.84
CA GLN A 43 -25.03 41.76 31.73
C GLN A 43 -26.50 41.42 31.94
N SER A 44 -27.21 40.96 30.90
CA SER A 44 -28.62 40.56 31.03
C SER A 44 -28.76 39.34 31.93
N LEU A 45 -27.88 38.35 31.81
CA LEU A 45 -27.85 37.18 32.68
C LEU A 45 -27.61 37.59 34.15
N LEU A 46 -26.65 38.47 34.39
CA LEU A 46 -26.33 38.97 35.73
C LEU A 46 -27.53 39.70 36.36
N ILE A 47 -28.18 40.59 35.60
CA ILE A 47 -29.35 41.32 36.08
C ILE A 47 -30.53 40.39 36.32
N PHE A 48 -30.73 39.38 35.47
CA PHE A 48 -31.76 38.37 35.66
C PHE A 48 -31.55 37.61 36.99
N ILE A 49 -30.31 37.21 37.30
CA ILE A 49 -29.95 36.62 38.60
C ILE A 49 -30.23 37.61 39.75
N CYS A 50 -29.85 38.88 39.61
CA CYS A 50 -30.13 39.91 40.61
C CYS A 50 -31.63 40.13 40.88
N LEU A 51 -32.49 40.05 39.85
CA LEU A 51 -33.95 40.17 40.01
C LEU A 51 -34.57 39.05 40.86
N PHE A 52 -33.93 37.88 40.88
CA PHE A 52 -34.35 36.73 41.67
C PHE A 52 -33.74 36.71 43.07
N LEU A 53 -32.51 37.20 43.23
CA LEU A 53 -31.82 37.28 44.52
C LEU A 53 -32.35 38.45 45.37
N PHE A 54 -32.43 39.64 44.78
CA PHE A 54 -32.82 40.86 45.48
C PHE A 54 -34.32 41.13 45.41
N ARG A 55 -34.83 41.87 46.39
CA ARG A 55 -36.23 42.33 46.44
C ARG A 55 -36.46 43.50 45.50
N VAL A 56 -36.45 43.18 44.22
CA VAL A 56 -36.73 44.09 43.12
C VAL A 56 -38.14 43.81 42.58
N GLN A 57 -38.86 44.85 42.17
CA GLN A 57 -40.18 44.66 41.58
C GLN A 57 -40.05 44.14 40.14
N ILE A 58 -40.20 42.83 39.94
CA ILE A 58 -40.03 42.15 38.66
C ILE A 58 -40.98 42.69 37.58
N GLY A 59 -42.22 43.06 37.96
CA GLY A 59 -43.16 43.68 37.03
C GLY A 59 -42.64 44.99 36.45
N ALA A 60 -42.02 45.85 37.27
CA ALA A 60 -41.41 47.09 36.78
C ALA A 60 -40.23 46.79 35.86
N ALA A 61 -39.42 45.78 36.18
CA ALA A 61 -38.27 45.38 35.36
C ALA A 61 -38.70 44.89 33.98
N PHE A 62 -39.65 43.98 33.86
CA PHE A 62 -40.07 43.49 32.54
C PHE A 62 -40.82 44.54 31.72
N VAL A 63 -41.67 45.36 32.35
CA VAL A 63 -42.39 46.43 31.64
C VAL A 63 -41.40 47.47 31.11
N SER A 64 -40.48 47.95 31.95
CA SER A 64 -39.46 48.90 31.50
C SER A 64 -38.51 48.28 30.47
N ALA A 65 -38.10 47.02 30.63
CA ALA A 65 -37.29 46.32 29.63
C ALA A 65 -37.97 46.25 28.25
N LEU A 66 -39.27 45.94 28.22
CA LEU A 66 -40.05 45.91 26.98
C LEU A 66 -40.11 47.29 26.30
N PHE A 67 -40.33 48.36 27.05
CA PHE A 67 -40.40 49.71 26.45
C PHE A 67 -39.02 50.22 26.04
N LEU A 68 -38.00 49.93 26.84
CA LEU A 68 -36.64 50.42 26.60
C LEU A 68 -35.91 49.63 25.54
N SER A 69 -36.34 48.41 25.19
CA SER A 69 -35.79 47.69 24.04
C SER A 69 -36.10 48.37 22.70
N PHE A 70 -37.22 49.06 22.57
CA PHE A 70 -37.48 49.91 21.40
C PHE A 70 -36.52 51.11 21.35
N VAL A 71 -36.17 51.68 22.51
CA VAL A 71 -35.20 52.78 22.61
C VAL A 71 -33.79 52.28 22.32
N ALA A 72 -33.45 51.08 22.77
CA ALA A 72 -32.16 50.44 22.52
C ALA A 72 -31.87 50.35 21.02
N TYR A 73 -32.86 49.95 20.22
CA TYR A 73 -32.74 49.88 18.76
C TYR A 73 -32.33 51.21 18.12
N LEU A 74 -32.81 52.36 18.65
CA LEU A 74 -32.40 53.68 18.16
C LEU A 74 -30.97 54.05 18.60
N LEU A 75 -30.49 53.48 19.70
CA LEU A 75 -29.18 53.74 20.29
C LEU A 75 -28.09 52.76 19.81
N ASP A 76 -28.43 51.74 19.03
CA ASP A 76 -27.47 50.77 18.47
C ASP A 76 -26.23 51.42 17.81
N PRO A 77 -26.34 52.51 17.02
CA PRO A 77 -25.14 53.17 16.47
C PRO A 77 -24.23 53.78 17.54
N VAL A 78 -24.78 54.22 18.66
CA VAL A 78 -24.01 54.73 19.81
C VAL A 78 -23.35 53.56 20.54
N PHE A 79 -24.08 52.46 20.73
CA PHE A 79 -23.55 51.25 21.34
C PHE A 79 -22.42 50.64 20.51
N ASP A 80 -22.53 50.57 19.18
CA ASP A 80 -21.44 50.09 18.31
C ASP A 80 -20.15 50.92 18.48
N ARG A 81 -20.27 52.25 18.54
CA ARG A 81 -19.11 53.14 18.72
C ARG A 81 -18.46 52.97 20.08
N VAL A 82 -19.26 52.97 21.15
CA VAL A 82 -18.76 52.82 22.53
C VAL A 82 -18.14 51.44 22.72
N GLY A 83 -18.83 50.38 22.30
CA GLY A 83 -18.31 49.02 22.44
C GLY A 83 -17.12 48.73 21.55
N GLY A 84 -17.08 49.27 20.32
CA GLY A 84 -15.91 49.19 19.45
C GLY A 84 -14.69 49.86 20.08
N ALA A 85 -14.85 51.09 20.60
CA ALA A 85 -13.78 51.80 21.28
C ALA A 85 -13.22 51.01 22.47
N ILE A 86 -14.09 50.33 23.23
CA ILE A 86 -13.69 49.50 24.39
C ILE A 86 -12.98 48.20 23.94
N LEU A 87 -13.53 47.50 22.94
CA LEU A 87 -12.98 46.22 22.47
C LEU A 87 -11.64 46.37 21.74
N GLU A 88 -11.36 47.56 21.19
CA GLU A 88 -10.09 47.90 20.54
C GLU A 88 -9.01 48.42 21.52
N MET A 89 -9.35 48.66 22.80
CA MET A 89 -8.38 49.16 23.80
C MET A 89 -7.26 48.15 24.04
N SER A 90 -6.02 48.52 23.71
CA SER A 90 -4.83 47.67 23.86
C SER A 90 -4.63 47.16 25.30
N GLY A 91 -4.90 47.99 26.30
CA GLY A 91 -4.79 47.63 27.73
C GLY A 91 -5.80 46.59 28.21
N LEU A 92 -6.97 46.47 27.56
CA LEU A 92 -8.00 45.49 27.90
C LEU A 92 -7.91 44.21 27.07
N ARG A 93 -7.05 44.17 26.04
CA ARG A 93 -6.87 43.01 25.17
C ARG A 93 -6.52 41.72 25.91
N PRO A 94 -5.64 41.71 26.95
CA PRO A 94 -5.39 40.50 27.73
C PRO A 94 -6.65 40.00 28.45
N LEU A 95 -7.43 40.89 29.06
CA LEU A 95 -8.70 40.56 29.73
C LEU A 95 -9.68 39.93 28.75
N PHE A 96 -9.91 40.55 27.58
CA PHE A 96 -10.83 40.00 26.59
C PHE A 96 -10.34 38.67 26.01
N THR A 97 -9.04 38.51 25.84
CA THR A 97 -8.47 37.22 25.42
C THR A 97 -8.72 36.15 26.49
N THR A 98 -8.56 36.45 27.78
CA THR A 98 -8.92 35.51 28.85
C THR A 98 -10.41 35.18 28.83
N LEU A 99 -11.29 36.18 28.74
CA LEU A 99 -12.76 35.96 28.70
C LEU A 99 -13.18 35.17 27.47
N TYR A 100 -12.56 35.41 26.31
CA TYR A 100 -12.82 34.68 25.07
C TYR A 100 -12.43 33.20 25.17
N ASN A 101 -11.47 32.90 26.05
CA ASN A 101 -11.00 31.56 26.31
C ASN A 101 -11.62 30.95 27.59
N MET A 102 -12.56 31.58 28.29
CA MET A 102 -13.27 30.99 29.43
C MET A 102 -14.50 30.17 28.98
N PRO A 103 -14.93 29.13 29.74
CA PRO A 103 -16.17 28.43 29.48
C PRO A 103 -17.38 29.36 29.54
N LEU A 104 -18.40 29.11 28.70
CA LEU A 104 -19.68 29.84 28.62
C LEU A 104 -19.59 31.32 28.21
N MET A 105 -18.47 32.00 28.48
CA MET A 105 -18.28 33.43 28.21
C MET A 105 -18.46 33.80 26.74
N PRO A 106 -17.94 33.05 25.75
CA PRO A 106 -18.19 33.34 24.33
C PRO A 106 -19.67 33.36 23.95
N TRP A 107 -20.53 32.56 24.60
CA TRP A 107 -21.96 32.51 24.31
C TRP A 107 -22.71 33.78 24.72
N THR A 108 -22.10 34.61 25.57
CA THR A 108 -22.65 35.89 26.00
C THR A 108 -22.51 37.01 24.96
N ARG A 109 -21.80 36.75 23.86
CA ARG A 109 -21.50 37.71 22.79
C ARG A 109 -20.83 39.00 23.30
N PHE A 110 -20.08 38.94 24.40
CA PHE A 110 -19.37 40.10 24.95
C PHE A 110 -18.40 40.74 23.95
N ASN A 111 -17.92 39.96 22.98
CA ASN A 111 -17.03 40.39 21.91
C ASN A 111 -17.75 41.09 20.74
N ASN A 112 -19.06 41.31 20.83
CA ASN A 112 -19.81 42.12 19.88
C ASN A 112 -19.89 43.58 20.37
N SER A 113 -19.59 44.54 19.49
CA SER A 113 -19.56 45.97 19.84
C SER A 113 -20.89 46.50 20.35
N VAL A 114 -22.02 46.13 19.75
CA VAL A 114 -23.34 46.60 20.20
C VAL A 114 -23.66 46.01 21.57
N VAL A 115 -23.39 44.72 21.80
CA VAL A 115 -23.59 44.07 23.10
C VAL A 115 -22.73 44.71 24.20
N MET A 116 -21.44 44.95 23.92
CA MET A 116 -20.50 45.55 24.86
C MET A 116 -20.88 47.00 25.17
N GLY A 117 -21.13 47.81 24.14
CA GLY A 117 -21.49 49.21 24.29
C GLY A 117 -22.81 49.39 25.02
N ALA A 118 -23.83 48.61 24.67
CA ALA A 118 -25.12 48.60 25.35
C ALA A 118 -24.96 48.23 26.84
N GLY A 119 -24.18 47.20 27.15
CA GLY A 119 -23.93 46.78 28.52
C GLY A 119 -23.26 47.86 29.36
N VAL A 120 -22.19 48.46 28.85
CA VAL A 120 -21.44 49.51 29.55
C VAL A 120 -22.30 50.75 29.74
N VAL A 121 -22.94 51.25 28.68
CA VAL A 121 -23.82 52.43 28.76
C VAL A 121 -24.97 52.17 29.73
N ALA A 122 -25.60 51.00 29.67
CA ALA A 122 -26.72 50.68 30.53
C ALA A 122 -26.32 50.56 32.01
N ILE A 123 -25.19 49.91 32.32
CA ILE A 123 -24.68 49.78 33.68
C ILE A 123 -24.32 51.16 34.25
N VAL A 124 -23.59 51.99 33.50
CA VAL A 124 -23.15 53.33 33.93
C VAL A 124 -24.35 54.25 34.19
N LEU A 125 -25.39 54.20 33.35
CA LEU A 125 -26.58 55.04 33.51
C LEU A 125 -27.59 54.48 34.53
N SER A 126 -27.50 53.21 34.90
CA SER A 126 -28.48 52.57 35.80
C SER A 126 -28.65 53.26 37.18
N PRO A 127 -27.62 53.80 37.86
CA PRO A 127 -27.80 54.51 39.12
C PRO A 127 -28.56 55.83 38.93
N ALA A 128 -28.32 56.53 37.82
CA ALA A 128 -29.06 57.74 37.48
C ALA A 128 -30.53 57.41 37.20
N ILE A 129 -30.80 56.35 36.42
CA ILE A 129 -32.16 55.85 36.17
C ILE A 129 -32.86 55.48 37.49
N PHE A 130 -32.16 54.84 38.43
CA PHE A 130 -32.68 54.53 39.74
C PHE A 130 -33.10 55.79 40.52
N LEU A 131 -32.22 56.78 40.62
CA LEU A 131 -32.48 58.03 41.35
C LEU A 131 -33.62 58.83 40.73
N VAL A 132 -33.61 58.98 39.40
CA VAL A 132 -34.66 59.69 38.65
C VAL A 132 -36.00 58.97 38.82
N THR A 133 -36.04 57.65 38.62
CA THR A 133 -37.27 56.86 38.80
C THR A 133 -37.79 56.98 40.23
N ARG A 134 -36.90 56.90 41.22
CA ARG A 134 -37.27 57.07 42.63
C ARG A 134 -37.93 58.44 42.87
N ALA A 135 -37.34 59.51 42.36
CA ALA A 135 -37.90 60.87 42.47
C ALA A 135 -39.26 60.98 41.74
N LEU A 136 -39.37 60.43 40.53
CA LEU A 136 -40.61 60.44 39.75
C LEU A 136 -41.73 59.66 40.43
N VAL A 137 -41.45 58.48 40.98
CA VAL A 137 -42.45 57.68 41.71
C VAL A 137 -42.93 58.42 42.96
N LEU A 138 -42.03 59.09 43.70
CA LEU A 138 -42.41 59.91 44.85
C LEU A 138 -43.29 61.10 44.42
N LYS A 139 -42.92 61.81 43.35
CA LYS A 139 -43.69 62.95 42.83
C LYS A 139 -45.05 62.52 42.26
N TYR A 140 -45.11 61.40 41.53
CA TYR A 140 -46.34 60.82 40.99
C TYR A 140 -47.35 60.49 42.11
N ARG A 141 -46.88 59.92 43.22
CA ARG A 141 -47.73 59.60 44.37
C ARG A 141 -48.37 60.85 44.98
N VAL A 142 -47.61 61.93 45.12
CA VAL A 142 -48.12 63.17 45.71
C VAL A 142 -49.02 63.94 44.76
N ALA A 143 -48.63 64.09 43.48
CA ALA A 143 -49.32 64.98 42.55
C ALA A 143 -50.47 64.31 41.77
N VAL A 144 -50.32 63.02 41.44
CA VAL A 144 -51.19 62.33 40.47
C VAL A 144 -52.11 61.35 41.17
N VAL A 145 -51.60 60.50 42.07
CA VAL A 145 -52.45 59.53 42.80
C VAL A 145 -53.45 60.23 43.72
N ALA A 146 -53.04 61.30 44.40
CA ALA A 146 -53.93 62.10 45.25
C ALA A 146 -55.10 62.72 44.46
N ARG A 147 -54.83 63.30 43.29
CA ARG A 147 -55.85 63.89 42.41
C ARG A 147 -56.72 62.84 41.71
N LEU A 148 -56.13 61.73 41.26
CA LEU A 148 -56.87 60.62 40.65
C LEU A 148 -57.91 60.02 41.60
N ARG A 149 -57.57 59.87 42.89
CA ARG A 149 -58.48 59.35 43.92
C ARG A 149 -59.77 60.17 44.07
N GLU A 150 -59.74 61.45 43.73
CA GLU A 150 -60.89 62.35 43.83
C GLU A 150 -61.79 62.36 42.59
N THR A 151 -61.33 61.81 41.45
CA THR A 151 -62.08 61.82 40.19
C THR A 151 -63.26 60.81 40.19
N LYS A 152 -64.36 61.17 39.52
CA LYS A 152 -65.54 60.30 39.35
C LYS A 152 -65.17 58.97 38.67
N LEU A 153 -64.28 59.00 37.68
CA LEU A 153 -63.78 57.83 36.95
C LEU A 153 -63.10 56.82 37.89
N TRP A 154 -62.24 57.29 38.79
CA TRP A 154 -61.56 56.40 39.75
C TRP A 154 -62.55 55.77 40.73
N LYS A 155 -63.54 56.54 41.21
CA LYS A 155 -64.62 56.02 42.07
C LYS A 155 -65.48 54.97 41.35
N THR A 156 -65.75 55.12 40.05
CA THR A 156 -66.42 54.07 39.25
C THR A 156 -65.54 52.84 39.00
N VAL A 157 -64.24 53.01 38.78
CA VAL A 157 -63.30 51.88 38.67
C VAL A 157 -63.27 51.09 39.97
N GLN A 158 -63.27 51.76 41.13
CA GLN A 158 -63.36 51.11 42.44
C GLN A 158 -64.66 50.32 42.64
N ALA A 159 -65.75 50.74 41.98
CA ALA A 159 -67.05 50.07 42.04
C ALA A 159 -67.17 48.86 41.07
N THR A 160 -66.21 48.65 40.15
CA THR A 160 -66.26 47.50 39.22
C THR A 160 -65.92 46.17 39.91
N ALA A 161 -66.55 45.09 39.44
CA ALA A 161 -66.31 43.73 39.93
C ALA A 161 -64.83 43.31 39.81
N VAL A 162 -64.10 43.81 38.81
CA VAL A 162 -62.67 43.53 38.59
C VAL A 162 -61.78 44.16 39.67
N TYR A 163 -62.06 45.40 40.07
CA TYR A 163 -61.32 46.06 41.15
C TYR A 163 -61.57 45.37 42.49
N ASN A 164 -62.84 45.12 42.80
CA ASN A 164 -63.24 44.40 44.02
C ASN A 164 -62.67 42.97 44.04
N TRP A 165 -62.61 42.27 42.91
CA TRP A 165 -61.98 40.95 42.80
C TRP A 165 -60.49 40.98 43.16
N SER A 166 -59.74 41.99 42.66
CA SER A 166 -58.32 42.14 42.99
C SER A 166 -58.06 42.51 44.46
N TYR A 167 -58.94 43.32 45.07
CA TYR A 167 -58.81 43.77 46.46
C TYR A 167 -59.36 42.76 47.48
N SER A 168 -60.36 41.95 47.09
CA SER A 168 -60.94 40.88 47.91
C SER A 168 -60.02 39.68 48.03
N TYR A 169 -59.19 39.43 47.01
CA TYR A 169 -58.13 38.41 47.07
C TYR A 169 -57.11 38.71 48.19
N ASP A 170 -56.79 39.98 48.45
CA ASP A 170 -55.88 40.34 49.54
C ASP A 170 -56.57 40.25 50.93
N ARG A 171 -57.85 40.63 51.05
CA ARG A 171 -58.58 40.52 52.32
C ARG A 171 -58.78 39.08 52.81
N LEU A 172 -58.81 38.11 51.89
CA LEU A 172 -58.95 36.69 52.23
C LEU A 172 -57.63 36.02 52.68
N PHE A 173 -56.48 36.64 52.44
CA PHE A 173 -55.16 36.02 52.70
C PHE A 173 -54.16 36.87 53.51
N ASP A 174 -54.48 38.12 53.86
CA ASP A 174 -53.64 38.94 54.76
C ASP A 174 -53.99 38.66 56.24
N LYS A 175 -53.19 37.84 56.91
CA LYS A 175 -53.12 37.85 58.39
C LYS A 175 -52.38 39.10 58.85
N PRO A 176 -52.72 39.73 59.99
CA PRO A 176 -51.96 40.86 60.52
C PRO A 176 -50.56 40.38 60.93
N VAL A 177 -49.56 40.58 60.07
CA VAL A 177 -48.16 40.25 60.36
C VAL A 177 -47.44 41.52 60.80
N THR A 178 -46.93 41.50 62.03
CA THR A 178 -46.00 42.50 62.57
C THR A 178 -44.84 42.73 61.59
N ARG A 179 -44.61 44.00 61.21
CA ARG A 179 -43.58 44.40 60.24
C ARG A 179 -42.17 44.20 60.83
N LYS A 180 -41.62 42.99 60.74
CA LYS A 180 -40.15 42.83 60.75
C LYS A 180 -39.60 43.38 59.43
N ALA A 181 -38.58 44.24 59.51
CA ALA A 181 -37.84 44.72 58.35
C ALA A 181 -37.29 43.51 57.58
N LYS A 182 -37.96 43.17 56.47
CA LYS A 182 -37.56 42.02 55.69
C LYS A 182 -36.30 42.39 54.88
N GLY A 183 -35.20 41.68 55.10
CA GLY A 183 -33.90 41.94 54.46
C GLY A 183 -33.94 41.93 52.92
N PRO A 184 -32.87 42.38 52.24
CA PRO A 184 -32.86 42.63 50.79
C PRO A 184 -33.04 41.37 49.93
N LEU A 185 -32.86 40.16 50.49
CA LEU A 185 -32.99 38.89 49.78
C LEU A 185 -34.45 38.40 49.68
N ARG A 186 -34.80 37.83 48.53
CA ARG A 186 -36.15 37.33 48.21
C ARG A 186 -36.26 35.83 48.46
N THR A 187 -36.56 35.44 49.71
CA THR A 187 -36.72 34.03 50.12
C THR A 187 -37.77 33.25 49.31
N GLY A 188 -38.79 33.92 48.76
CA GLY A 188 -39.86 33.29 47.97
C GLY A 188 -39.46 32.80 46.57
N VAL A 189 -38.27 33.14 46.06
CA VAL A 189 -37.73 32.61 44.79
C VAL A 189 -36.63 31.59 45.06
N VAL A 190 -35.81 31.85 46.08
CA VAL A 190 -34.72 30.95 46.49
C VAL A 190 -35.25 29.54 46.76
N VAL A 191 -36.41 29.41 47.41
CA VAL A 191 -37.01 28.08 47.68
C VAL A 191 -37.38 27.34 46.39
N PRO A 192 -38.18 27.88 45.44
CA PRO A 192 -38.40 27.26 44.13
C PRO A 192 -37.12 26.93 43.36
N THR A 193 -36.12 27.80 43.36
CA THR A 193 -34.83 27.53 42.68
C THR A 193 -34.10 26.35 43.32
N ILE A 194 -34.05 26.30 44.66
CA ILE A 194 -33.49 25.14 45.39
C ILE A 194 -34.28 23.88 45.06
N ILE A 195 -35.61 23.95 44.96
CA ILE A 195 -36.45 22.81 44.58
C ILE A 195 -36.11 22.33 43.16
N VAL A 196 -35.98 23.24 42.18
CA VAL A 196 -35.61 22.85 40.80
C VAL A 196 -34.21 22.24 40.75
N LEU A 197 -33.23 22.83 41.44
CA LEU A 197 -31.88 22.27 41.54
C LEU A 197 -31.88 20.91 42.25
N ALA A 198 -32.70 20.74 43.29
CA ALA A 198 -32.87 19.47 43.99
C ALA A 198 -33.56 18.42 43.11
N LEU A 199 -34.56 18.79 42.31
CA LEU A 199 -35.22 17.90 41.35
C LEU A 199 -34.27 17.50 40.23
N ALA A 200 -33.48 18.44 39.70
CA ALA A 200 -32.44 18.12 38.72
C ALA A 200 -31.39 17.18 39.33
N GLY A 201 -30.89 17.48 40.53
CA GLY A 201 -29.98 16.61 41.27
C GLY A 201 -30.57 15.22 41.55
N ALA A 202 -31.85 15.14 41.89
CA ALA A 202 -32.57 13.88 42.07
C ALA A 202 -32.69 13.10 40.75
N TYR A 203 -32.99 13.77 39.63
CA TYR A 203 -33.00 13.14 38.31
C TYR A 203 -31.63 12.53 37.97
N PHE A 204 -30.55 13.31 38.11
CA PHE A 204 -29.20 12.82 37.86
C PHE A 204 -28.80 11.67 38.79
N LYS A 205 -29.24 11.71 40.05
CA LYS A 205 -28.91 10.68 41.03
C LYS A 205 -29.68 9.36 40.83
N PHE A 206 -30.94 9.41 40.39
CA PHE A 206 -31.82 8.23 40.36
C PHE A 206 -32.16 7.71 38.96
N PHE A 207 -32.18 8.55 37.94
CA PHE A 207 -32.74 8.19 36.62
C PHE A 207 -31.75 8.31 35.46
N PHE A 208 -30.78 9.23 35.54
CA PHE A 208 -29.86 9.52 34.44
C PHE A 208 -29.05 8.30 33.99
N ASP A 209 -28.42 7.59 34.93
CA ASP A 209 -27.63 6.38 34.63
C ASP A 209 -28.47 5.30 33.90
N GLY A 210 -29.72 5.11 34.33
CA GLY A 210 -30.63 4.13 33.72
C GLY A 210 -31.10 4.55 32.33
N THR A 211 -31.34 5.85 32.12
CA THR A 211 -31.71 6.39 30.81
C THR A 211 -30.53 6.28 29.85
N LEU A 212 -29.34 6.72 30.27
CA LEU A 212 -28.14 6.68 29.44
C LEU A 212 -27.76 5.25 29.06
N ARG A 213 -27.83 4.29 29.99
CA ARG A 213 -27.64 2.87 29.70
C ARG A 213 -28.53 2.39 28.57
N ARG A 214 -29.85 2.61 28.67
CA ARG A 214 -30.83 2.18 27.65
C ARG A 214 -30.60 2.86 26.31
N THR A 215 -30.23 4.14 26.31
CA THR A 215 -29.87 4.88 25.10
C THR A 215 -28.65 4.26 24.43
N LEU A 216 -27.60 3.91 25.18
CA LEU A 216 -26.40 3.28 24.64
C LEU A 216 -26.66 1.85 24.14
N GLU A 217 -27.47 1.06 24.84
CA GLU A 217 -27.92 -0.26 24.37
C GLU A 217 -28.68 -0.15 23.05
N TYR A 218 -29.60 0.83 22.93
CA TYR A 218 -30.36 1.08 21.71
C TYR A 218 -29.47 1.52 20.55
N VAL A 219 -28.64 2.55 20.75
CA VAL A 219 -27.71 3.06 19.72
C VAL A 219 -26.72 1.97 19.31
N GLY A 220 -26.16 1.26 20.28
CA GLY A 220 -25.26 0.13 20.04
C GLY A 220 -25.92 -0.96 19.23
N THR A 221 -27.18 -1.32 19.53
CA THR A 221 -27.94 -2.33 18.79
C THR A 221 -28.21 -1.90 17.35
N GLN A 222 -28.53 -0.63 17.12
CA GLN A 222 -28.75 -0.11 15.76
C GLN A 222 -27.44 -0.07 14.95
N ALA A 223 -26.36 0.41 15.55
CA ALA A 223 -25.05 0.49 14.90
C ALA A 223 -24.47 -0.90 14.61
N ASN A 224 -24.56 -1.81 15.59
CA ASN A 224 -24.12 -3.18 15.45
C ASN A 224 -25.11 -4.01 14.62
N GLY A 225 -26.35 -3.59 14.33
CA GLY A 225 -27.38 -4.40 13.65
C GLY A 225 -27.77 -5.71 14.37
N ALA A 226 -27.30 -5.91 15.60
CA ALA A 226 -27.69 -6.99 16.50
C ALA A 226 -27.52 -6.50 17.94
N GLU A 227 -28.19 -7.16 18.86
CA GLU A 227 -28.39 -6.74 20.24
C GLU A 227 -27.07 -6.41 20.95
N VAL A 228 -27.04 -5.23 21.58
CA VAL A 228 -25.97 -4.81 22.49
C VAL A 228 -26.54 -4.68 23.88
N ASN A 229 -25.98 -5.41 24.83
CA ASN A 229 -26.38 -5.35 26.24
C ASN A 229 -25.29 -4.67 27.07
N ILE A 230 -25.71 -3.89 28.06
CA ILE A 230 -24.83 -3.27 29.04
C ILE A 230 -25.28 -3.76 30.42
N GLY A 231 -24.39 -4.32 31.24
CA GLY A 231 -24.77 -4.81 32.57
C GLY A 231 -25.09 -3.68 33.54
N SER A 232 -24.21 -2.68 33.63
CA SER A 232 -24.44 -1.48 34.43
C SER A 232 -23.73 -0.27 33.85
N LEU A 233 -24.26 0.92 34.16
CA LEU A 233 -23.65 2.20 33.83
C LEU A 233 -23.70 3.08 35.07
N ARG A 234 -22.61 3.77 35.36
CA ARG A 234 -22.52 4.75 36.45
C ARG A 234 -21.92 6.04 35.94
N THR A 235 -22.50 7.15 36.32
CA THR A 235 -21.92 8.47 36.02
C THR A 235 -21.53 9.21 37.30
N ASN A 236 -20.45 9.98 37.20
CA ASN A 236 -20.11 10.96 38.21
C ASN A 236 -20.16 12.33 37.54
N VAL A 237 -21.04 13.21 38.06
CA VAL A 237 -21.21 14.55 37.53
C VAL A 237 -20.10 15.47 38.03
N LEU A 238 -19.73 15.42 39.32
CA LEU A 238 -18.76 16.35 39.91
C LEU A 238 -17.34 16.17 39.34
N ALA A 239 -16.94 14.92 39.12
CA ALA A 239 -15.76 14.56 38.34
C ALA A 239 -16.27 13.83 37.10
N PRO A 240 -16.39 14.48 35.92
CA PRO A 240 -17.13 13.97 34.78
C PRO A 240 -16.56 12.63 34.36
N SER A 241 -17.24 11.55 34.71
CA SER A 241 -16.78 10.22 34.34
C SER A 241 -17.95 9.29 34.10
N ILE A 242 -17.78 8.39 33.14
CA ILE A 242 -18.74 7.34 32.83
C ILE A 242 -18.02 6.01 32.98
N GLU A 243 -18.62 5.11 33.76
CA GLU A 243 -18.18 3.73 33.91
C GLU A 243 -19.28 2.81 33.39
N ILE A 244 -18.96 2.01 32.39
CA ILE A 244 -19.86 1.04 31.75
C ILE A 244 -19.30 -0.34 32.02
N ARG A 245 -20.10 -1.27 32.53
CA ARG A 245 -19.65 -2.63 32.84
C ARG A 245 -20.45 -3.69 32.11
N ARG A 246 -19.80 -4.80 31.80
CA ARG A 246 -20.34 -6.00 31.14
C ARG A 246 -21.06 -5.65 29.85
N ILE A 247 -20.32 -5.12 28.90
CA ILE A 247 -20.81 -4.84 27.56
C ILE A 247 -20.74 -6.13 26.76
N GLN A 248 -21.83 -6.49 26.08
CA GLN A 248 -21.93 -7.69 25.27
C GLN A 248 -22.52 -7.33 23.92
N VAL A 249 -21.73 -7.48 22.86
CA VAL A 249 -22.10 -7.18 21.48
C VAL A 249 -22.38 -8.50 20.76
N THR A 250 -23.61 -8.71 20.30
CA THR A 250 -24.03 -9.95 19.62
C THR A 250 -23.42 -10.07 18.23
N ASP A 251 -22.99 -11.27 17.85
CA ASP A 251 -22.62 -11.60 16.46
C ASP A 251 -23.89 -11.76 15.61
N LYS A 252 -23.99 -11.02 14.50
CA LYS A 252 -25.14 -11.07 13.58
C LYS A 252 -25.30 -12.43 12.94
N ASP A 253 -24.19 -13.05 12.57
CA ASP A 253 -24.17 -14.28 11.78
C ASP A 253 -24.41 -15.49 12.69
N THR A 254 -23.90 -15.42 13.93
CA THR A 254 -24.07 -16.46 14.96
C THR A 254 -24.60 -15.88 16.28
N PRO A 255 -25.91 -15.63 16.42
CA PRO A 255 -26.47 -14.89 17.56
C PRO A 255 -26.34 -15.56 18.94
N THR A 256 -25.90 -16.81 18.99
CA THR A 256 -25.54 -17.53 20.23
C THR A 256 -24.19 -17.09 20.80
N LEU A 257 -23.41 -16.30 20.06
CA LEU A 257 -22.10 -15.79 20.44
C LEU A 257 -22.10 -14.26 20.55
N ASN A 258 -21.23 -13.74 21.42
CA ASN A 258 -20.84 -12.35 21.38
C ASN A 258 -19.71 -12.18 20.38
N LEU A 259 -19.84 -11.23 19.45
CA LEU A 259 -18.72 -10.79 18.62
C LEU A 259 -17.60 -10.23 19.50
N VAL A 260 -17.96 -9.33 20.42
CA VAL A 260 -17.06 -8.75 21.43
C VAL A 260 -17.79 -8.62 22.76
N SER A 261 -17.12 -8.96 23.86
CA SER A 261 -17.53 -8.61 25.22
C SER A 261 -16.43 -7.79 25.90
N VAL A 262 -16.84 -6.82 26.73
CA VAL A 262 -15.92 -5.95 27.49
C VAL A 262 -16.37 -5.92 28.94
N ASP A 263 -15.47 -6.21 29.87
CA ASP A 263 -15.81 -6.19 31.31
C ASP A 263 -16.06 -4.78 31.81
N SER A 264 -15.20 -3.81 31.49
CA SER A 264 -15.44 -2.40 31.83
C SER A 264 -14.85 -1.39 30.86
N ILE A 265 -15.59 -0.31 30.62
CA ILE A 265 -15.12 0.91 29.95
C ILE A 265 -15.26 2.06 30.95
N THR A 266 -14.16 2.74 31.25
CA THR A 266 -14.17 3.97 32.04
C THR A 266 -13.70 5.13 31.18
N LEU A 267 -14.43 6.24 31.19
CA LEU A 267 -14.08 7.48 30.49
C LEU A 267 -14.01 8.61 31.51
N ARG A 268 -12.90 9.34 31.58
CA ARG A 268 -12.76 10.56 32.40
C ARG A 268 -12.71 11.78 31.50
N MET A 269 -13.71 12.65 31.61
CA MET A 269 -13.90 13.81 30.76
C MET A 269 -13.54 15.12 31.47
N LEU A 270 -13.19 16.14 30.69
CA LEU A 270 -12.89 17.48 31.21
C LEU A 270 -14.16 18.34 31.31
N TRP A 271 -14.43 18.88 32.51
CA TRP A 271 -15.52 19.83 32.72
C TRP A 271 -15.43 21.07 31.82
N ASP A 272 -14.21 21.62 31.67
CA ASP A 272 -13.96 22.80 30.83
C ASP A 272 -14.40 22.55 29.37
N ALA A 273 -14.12 21.36 28.84
CA ALA A 273 -14.53 20.96 27.50
C ALA A 273 -16.04 20.77 27.37
N LEU A 274 -16.68 20.07 28.32
CA LEU A 274 -18.13 19.82 28.30
C LEU A 274 -18.94 21.14 28.31
N LEU A 275 -18.50 22.12 29.09
CA LEU A 275 -19.10 23.46 29.12
C LEU A 275 -18.94 24.25 27.81
N ARG A 276 -18.02 23.82 26.94
CA ARG A 276 -17.83 24.34 25.58
C ARG A 276 -18.50 23.46 24.52
N SER A 277 -19.32 22.49 24.94
CA SER A 277 -19.93 21.48 24.06
C SER A 277 -18.91 20.62 23.31
N LYS A 278 -17.75 20.37 23.93
CA LYS A 278 -16.68 19.51 23.41
C LYS A 278 -16.56 18.27 24.28
N VAL A 279 -16.26 17.12 23.68
CA VAL A 279 -16.02 15.87 24.41
C VAL A 279 -14.52 15.60 24.44
N VAL A 280 -13.88 15.97 25.54
CA VAL A 280 -12.46 15.69 25.76
C VAL A 280 -12.32 14.66 26.87
N VAL A 281 -11.81 13.49 26.51
CA VAL A 281 -11.52 12.38 27.41
C VAL A 281 -10.02 12.41 27.73
N ASP A 282 -9.69 12.71 28.98
CA ASP A 282 -8.31 12.82 29.46
C ASP A 282 -7.68 11.44 29.61
N GLU A 283 -8.44 10.50 30.20
CA GLU A 283 -8.04 9.12 30.41
C GLU A 283 -9.23 8.20 30.18
N ALA A 284 -9.02 7.13 29.42
CA ALA A 284 -9.97 6.04 29.28
C ALA A 284 -9.32 4.69 29.62
N SER A 285 -10.14 3.74 30.06
CA SER A 285 -9.72 2.35 30.20
C SER A 285 -10.78 1.43 29.64
N VAL A 286 -10.35 0.46 28.83
CA VAL A 286 -11.18 -0.61 28.27
C VAL A 286 -10.56 -1.92 28.74
N LEU A 287 -11.17 -2.54 29.73
CA LEU A 287 -10.61 -3.69 30.43
C LEU A 287 -11.42 -4.94 30.15
N GLY A 288 -10.72 -6.07 30.04
CA GLY A 288 -11.33 -7.40 29.86
C GLY A 288 -12.04 -7.54 28.52
N ILE A 289 -11.39 -7.14 27.43
CA ILE A 289 -11.90 -7.35 26.08
C ILE A 289 -11.82 -8.83 25.74
N GLU A 290 -12.88 -9.43 25.24
CA GLU A 290 -12.93 -10.82 24.80
C GLU A 290 -13.70 -10.90 23.48
N ALA A 291 -13.34 -11.83 22.61
CA ALA A 291 -14.04 -12.07 21.34
C ALA A 291 -14.65 -13.48 21.32
N TYR A 292 -15.76 -13.64 20.60
CA TYR A 292 -16.44 -14.92 20.37
C TYR A 292 -16.78 -15.69 21.66
N THR A 293 -17.34 -14.99 22.65
CA THR A 293 -17.76 -15.61 23.92
C THR A 293 -19.19 -16.15 23.84
N PRO A 294 -19.51 -17.29 24.46
CA PRO A 294 -20.86 -17.85 24.45
C PRO A 294 -21.84 -16.94 25.20
N ARG A 295 -23.04 -16.73 24.62
CA ARG A 295 -24.14 -16.00 25.26
C ARG A 295 -25.02 -16.94 26.08
N ARG A 296 -25.66 -16.40 27.12
CA ARG A 296 -26.65 -17.15 27.90
C ARG A 296 -27.94 -17.41 27.12
N GLN A 297 -28.30 -16.46 26.26
CA GLN A 297 -29.45 -16.54 25.36
C GLN A 297 -29.06 -15.94 24.01
N PRO A 298 -29.59 -16.48 22.89
CA PRO A 298 -29.36 -15.89 21.57
C PRO A 298 -29.77 -14.42 21.56
N GLY A 299 -28.90 -13.54 21.04
CA GLY A 299 -29.22 -12.13 20.93
C GLY A 299 -30.17 -11.82 19.77
N TYR A 300 -30.90 -10.72 19.88
CA TYR A 300 -31.80 -10.24 18.82
C TYR A 300 -31.00 -9.66 17.63
N VAL A 301 -31.34 -10.05 16.40
CA VAL A 301 -30.74 -9.49 15.17
C VAL A 301 -31.73 -8.53 14.51
N VAL A 302 -31.27 -7.32 14.20
CA VAL A 302 -32.10 -6.29 13.55
C VAL A 302 -32.35 -6.70 12.10
N PRO A 303 -33.59 -6.65 11.60
CA PRO A 303 -33.90 -6.98 10.21
C PRO A 303 -33.07 -6.13 9.23
N PRO A 304 -32.52 -6.71 8.15
CA PRO A 304 -31.74 -5.95 7.18
C PRO A 304 -32.60 -4.89 6.49
N SER A 305 -32.02 -3.71 6.26
CA SER A 305 -32.58 -2.71 5.35
C SER A 305 -32.59 -3.26 3.92
N PRO A 306 -33.50 -2.81 3.02
CA PRO A 306 -33.55 -3.29 1.65
C PRO A 306 -32.17 -3.17 0.99
N PRO A 307 -31.73 -4.19 0.22
CA PRO A 307 -30.40 -4.18 -0.37
C PRO A 307 -30.23 -2.97 -1.28
N ALA A 308 -29.16 -2.21 -1.03
CA ALA A 308 -28.71 -1.19 -1.96
C ALA A 308 -28.38 -1.88 -3.30
N GLN A 309 -28.92 -1.35 -4.40
CA GLN A 309 -28.75 -1.94 -5.73
C GLN A 309 -27.31 -1.70 -6.23
N GLY A 310 -26.53 -2.77 -6.35
CA GLY A 310 -25.21 -2.78 -6.98
C GLY A 310 -24.21 -3.63 -6.20
N PRO A 311 -23.15 -4.14 -6.86
CA PRO A 311 -22.03 -4.76 -6.16
C PRO A 311 -21.43 -3.73 -5.19
N SER A 312 -21.12 -4.15 -3.97
CA SER A 312 -20.53 -3.25 -2.99
C SER A 312 -19.18 -2.71 -3.52
N GLU A 313 -18.78 -1.50 -3.15
CA GLU A 313 -17.45 -0.98 -3.52
C GLU A 313 -16.32 -1.96 -3.11
N ILE A 314 -16.56 -2.73 -2.04
CA ILE A 314 -15.65 -3.77 -1.53
C ILE A 314 -15.46 -4.91 -2.55
N GLU A 315 -16.52 -5.39 -3.21
CA GLU A 315 -16.45 -6.46 -4.22
C GLU A 315 -15.70 -6.01 -5.48
N ARG A 316 -15.84 -4.74 -5.88
CA ARG A 316 -15.07 -4.17 -7.01
C ARG A 316 -13.58 -4.09 -6.67
N VAL A 317 -13.26 -3.67 -5.45
CA VAL A 317 -11.89 -3.57 -4.95
C VAL A 317 -11.20 -4.94 -4.85
N GLU A 318 -11.92 -5.98 -4.41
CA GLU A 318 -11.38 -7.35 -4.39
C GLU A 318 -11.02 -7.85 -5.79
N GLN A 319 -11.89 -7.61 -6.78
CA GLN A 319 -11.64 -8.01 -8.17
C GLN A 319 -10.43 -7.28 -8.79
N GLU A 320 -10.27 -5.98 -8.54
CA GLU A 320 -9.12 -5.21 -9.02
C GLU A 320 -7.78 -5.73 -8.47
N VAL A 321 -7.70 -6.01 -7.17
CA VAL A 321 -6.46 -6.53 -6.55
C VAL A 321 -6.08 -7.86 -7.19
N VAL A 322 -7.02 -8.80 -7.28
CA VAL A 322 -6.78 -10.13 -7.86
C VAL A 322 -6.32 -10.03 -9.32
N VAL A 323 -6.91 -9.12 -10.11
CA VAL A 323 -6.50 -8.91 -11.51
C VAL A 323 -5.08 -8.33 -11.58
N GLN A 324 -4.70 -7.41 -10.69
CA GLN A 324 -3.37 -6.80 -10.68
C GLN A 324 -2.28 -7.78 -10.22
N THR A 325 -2.50 -8.51 -9.12
CA THR A 325 -1.54 -9.51 -8.62
C THR A 325 -1.36 -10.66 -9.61
N ARG A 326 -2.44 -11.11 -10.29
CA ARG A 326 -2.32 -12.14 -11.34
C ARG A 326 -1.51 -11.69 -12.56
N LYS A 327 -1.52 -10.41 -12.92
CA LYS A 327 -0.66 -9.89 -14.01
C LYS A 327 0.83 -9.98 -13.64
N GLN A 328 1.16 -9.88 -12.35
CA GLN A 328 2.54 -9.91 -11.84
C GLN A 328 3.00 -11.30 -11.38
N ALA A 329 2.09 -12.27 -11.28
CA ALA A 329 2.45 -13.65 -11.04
C ALA A 329 3.14 -14.21 -12.30
N SER A 330 4.47 -14.32 -12.27
CA SER A 330 5.21 -15.21 -13.17
C SER A 330 4.59 -16.61 -13.02
N GLY A 331 4.20 -17.25 -14.13
CA GLY A 331 3.38 -18.47 -14.17
C GLY A 331 3.87 -19.69 -13.37
N ASN A 332 3.54 -20.89 -13.82
CA ASN A 332 3.80 -22.13 -13.08
C ASN A 332 5.28 -22.58 -13.17
N VAL A 333 6.23 -21.74 -12.74
CA VAL A 333 7.68 -21.94 -12.93
C VAL A 333 8.16 -23.30 -12.36
N LEU A 334 7.66 -23.71 -11.19
CA LEU A 334 8.02 -24.99 -10.59
C LEU A 334 7.44 -26.19 -11.36
N GLY A 335 6.19 -26.10 -11.81
CA GLY A 335 5.56 -27.14 -12.60
C GLY A 335 6.18 -27.28 -13.99
N ASP A 336 6.49 -26.16 -14.63
CA ASP A 336 7.15 -26.12 -15.94
C ASP A 336 8.56 -26.72 -15.86
N ALA A 337 9.33 -26.39 -14.82
CA ALA A 337 10.64 -26.98 -14.56
C ALA A 337 10.56 -28.50 -14.29
N ALA A 338 9.56 -28.94 -13.53
CA ALA A 338 9.34 -30.36 -13.26
C ALA A 338 8.89 -31.13 -14.52
N ALA A 339 8.05 -30.52 -15.36
CA ALA A 339 7.64 -31.07 -16.65
C ALA A 339 8.85 -31.22 -17.59
N MET A 340 9.75 -30.25 -17.64
CA MET A 340 10.95 -30.33 -18.48
C MET A 340 11.88 -31.49 -18.08
N LEU A 341 12.07 -31.71 -16.78
CA LEU A 341 12.86 -32.84 -16.27
C LEU A 341 12.23 -34.21 -16.53
N SER A 342 10.94 -34.25 -16.90
CA SER A 342 10.28 -35.51 -17.27
C SER A 342 10.73 -36.08 -18.62
N GLY A 343 11.51 -35.32 -19.40
CA GLY A 343 12.29 -35.85 -20.52
C GLY A 343 11.50 -36.13 -21.80
N VAL A 344 10.19 -35.84 -21.82
CA VAL A 344 9.33 -36.06 -22.99
C VAL A 344 9.79 -35.19 -24.17
N ASP A 345 10.10 -33.91 -23.95
CA ASP A 345 10.61 -33.03 -25.02
C ASP A 345 12.09 -33.27 -25.37
N PHE A 346 12.92 -33.59 -24.38
CA PHE A 346 14.38 -33.69 -24.57
C PHE A 346 14.75 -34.86 -25.49
N THR A 347 14.07 -36.00 -25.34
CA THR A 347 14.36 -37.21 -26.12
C THR A 347 13.90 -37.08 -27.57
N GLU A 348 12.74 -36.48 -27.81
CA GLU A 348 12.25 -36.22 -29.18
C GLU A 348 13.07 -35.16 -29.89
N GLN A 349 13.45 -34.08 -29.19
CA GLN A 349 14.34 -33.07 -29.74
C GLN A 349 15.71 -33.67 -30.08
N LEU A 350 16.31 -34.51 -29.22
CA LEU A 350 17.55 -35.21 -29.55
C LEU A 350 17.44 -36.07 -30.81
N LYS A 351 16.36 -36.84 -30.98
CA LYS A 351 16.13 -37.66 -32.19
C LYS A 351 16.00 -36.80 -33.45
N SER A 352 15.28 -35.68 -33.37
CA SER A 352 15.15 -34.75 -34.51
C SER A 352 16.48 -34.09 -34.89
N LEU A 353 17.34 -33.84 -33.90
CA LEU A 353 18.67 -33.24 -34.10
C LEU A 353 19.66 -34.24 -34.69
N GLN A 354 19.59 -35.52 -34.30
CA GLN A 354 20.36 -36.60 -34.90
C GLN A 354 20.11 -36.76 -36.41
N ALA A 355 18.91 -36.43 -36.88
CA ALA A 355 18.57 -36.53 -38.30
C ALA A 355 19.17 -35.43 -39.19
N ASN A 356 19.63 -34.31 -38.61
CA ASN A 356 20.03 -33.09 -39.32
C ASN A 356 21.41 -32.56 -38.87
N LEU A 357 22.39 -33.44 -38.74
CA LEU A 357 23.76 -33.07 -38.38
C LEU A 357 24.49 -32.45 -39.59
N LYS A 358 25.16 -31.31 -39.42
CA LYS A 358 25.99 -30.71 -40.48
C LYS A 358 27.14 -31.63 -40.87
N THR A 359 27.66 -32.38 -39.90
CA THR A 359 28.71 -33.38 -40.11
C THR A 359 28.26 -34.46 -41.12
N ASP A 360 27.02 -34.95 -41.04
CA ASP A 360 26.49 -35.95 -41.99
C ASP A 360 26.36 -35.37 -43.41
N ALA A 361 25.95 -34.10 -43.55
CA ALA A 361 25.88 -33.43 -44.84
C ALA A 361 27.28 -33.26 -45.46
N ARG A 362 28.28 -32.82 -44.66
CA ARG A 362 29.65 -32.64 -45.13
C ARG A 362 30.34 -33.94 -45.52
N ILE A 363 30.07 -35.05 -44.82
CA ILE A 363 30.58 -36.37 -45.20
C ILE A 363 30.07 -36.76 -46.60
N LYS A 364 28.78 -36.56 -46.89
CA LYS A 364 28.21 -36.83 -48.22
C LYS A 364 28.81 -35.95 -49.31
N GLU A 365 29.06 -34.67 -49.01
CA GLU A 365 29.77 -33.76 -49.91
C GLU A 365 31.17 -34.27 -50.21
N LEU A 366 31.95 -34.63 -49.19
CA LEU A 366 33.31 -35.16 -49.35
C LEU A 366 33.32 -36.45 -50.18
N GLN A 367 32.39 -37.37 -49.93
CA GLN A 367 32.22 -38.58 -50.75
C GLN A 367 32.00 -38.22 -52.23
N THR A 368 31.13 -37.25 -52.50
CA THR A 368 30.84 -36.80 -53.87
C THR A 368 32.04 -36.09 -54.51
N GLU A 369 32.75 -35.26 -53.73
CA GLU A 369 33.97 -34.58 -54.16
C GLU A 369 35.07 -35.58 -54.50
N LEU A 370 35.26 -36.64 -53.69
CA LEU A 370 36.24 -37.70 -53.97
C LEU A 370 35.92 -38.45 -55.25
N GLN A 371 34.65 -38.79 -55.51
CA GLN A 371 34.26 -39.45 -56.77
C GLN A 371 34.51 -38.55 -57.99
N SER A 372 34.19 -37.25 -57.87
CA SER A 372 34.47 -36.26 -58.91
C SER A 372 35.98 -36.16 -59.18
N LYS A 373 36.79 -36.04 -58.11
CA LYS A 373 38.25 -35.96 -58.20
C LYS A 373 38.86 -37.22 -58.79
N LYS A 374 38.40 -38.41 -58.38
CA LYS A 374 38.81 -39.70 -58.97
C LYS A 374 38.58 -39.73 -60.48
N THR A 375 37.44 -39.24 -60.94
CA THR A 375 37.11 -39.16 -62.38
C THR A 375 38.04 -38.19 -63.10
N ALA A 376 38.25 -37.00 -62.53
CA ALA A 376 39.13 -35.98 -63.09
C ALA A 376 40.60 -36.43 -63.14
N TRP A 377 41.08 -37.10 -62.09
CA TRP A 377 42.44 -37.65 -62.04
C TRP A 377 42.63 -38.79 -63.05
N ALA A 378 41.65 -39.68 -63.20
CA ALA A 378 41.70 -40.74 -64.20
C ALA A 378 41.71 -40.19 -65.63
N GLN A 379 40.94 -39.13 -65.92
CA GLN A 379 40.97 -38.44 -67.22
C GLN A 379 42.33 -37.77 -67.46
N ARG A 380 42.87 -37.09 -66.44
CA ARG A 380 44.18 -36.44 -66.50
C ARG A 380 45.29 -37.48 -66.76
N ALA A 381 45.28 -38.61 -66.06
CA ALA A 381 46.24 -39.70 -66.28
C ALA A 381 46.20 -40.26 -67.71
N LYS A 382 45.01 -40.36 -68.32
CA LYS A 382 44.86 -40.76 -69.73
C LYS A 382 45.40 -39.72 -70.73
N ALA A 383 45.40 -38.43 -70.37
CA ALA A 383 45.90 -37.35 -71.22
C ALA A 383 47.43 -37.19 -71.17
N LEU A 384 48.10 -37.88 -70.25
CA LEU A 384 49.56 -37.91 -70.15
C LEU A 384 50.18 -38.88 -71.17
N PRO A 385 51.47 -38.71 -71.51
CA PRO A 385 52.19 -39.63 -72.39
C PRO A 385 52.10 -41.06 -71.87
N GLN A 386 51.65 -41.97 -72.73
CA GLN A 386 51.53 -43.39 -72.43
C GLN A 386 52.87 -44.10 -72.66
N PRO A 387 53.10 -45.30 -72.10
CA PRO A 387 54.35 -46.04 -72.29
C PRO A 387 54.73 -46.21 -73.79
N ALA A 388 53.74 -46.39 -74.66
CA ALA A 388 53.96 -46.45 -76.11
C ALA A 388 54.49 -45.14 -76.71
N ASP A 389 54.10 -43.98 -76.16
CA ASP A 389 54.63 -42.68 -76.58
C ASP A 389 56.11 -42.54 -76.15
N VAL A 390 56.44 -43.01 -74.93
CA VAL A 390 57.81 -43.04 -74.40
C VAL A 390 58.72 -43.92 -75.24
N ASP A 391 58.26 -45.11 -75.61
CA ASP A 391 58.96 -46.01 -76.53
C ASP A 391 59.09 -45.40 -77.94
N GLY A 392 58.06 -44.68 -78.40
CA GLY A 392 58.10 -43.91 -79.64
C GLY A 392 59.23 -42.89 -79.66
N TYR A 393 59.39 -42.11 -78.58
CA TYR A 393 60.52 -41.18 -78.43
C TYR A 393 61.87 -41.91 -78.39
N ARG A 394 61.97 -43.00 -77.61
CA ARG A 394 63.17 -43.83 -77.50
C ARG A 394 63.61 -44.38 -78.87
N ASN A 395 62.65 -44.84 -79.67
CA ASN A 395 62.90 -45.36 -81.01
C ASN A 395 63.27 -44.23 -82.00
N ARG A 396 62.58 -43.09 -81.95
CA ARG A 396 62.93 -41.90 -82.76
C ARG A 396 64.36 -41.43 -82.49
N ILE A 397 64.80 -41.45 -81.23
CA ILE A 397 66.17 -41.10 -80.84
C ILE A 397 67.17 -42.13 -81.35
N ARG A 398 66.91 -43.43 -81.17
CA ARG A 398 67.81 -44.52 -81.63
C ARG A 398 67.94 -44.62 -83.15
N ALA A 399 66.92 -44.20 -83.90
CA ALA A 399 66.94 -44.18 -85.36
C ALA A 399 67.85 -43.08 -85.94
N LEU A 400 68.28 -42.11 -85.13
CA LEU A 400 69.19 -41.05 -85.58
C LEU A 400 70.61 -41.60 -85.76
N THR A 401 71.14 -41.50 -86.97
CA THR A 401 72.54 -41.79 -87.27
C THR A 401 73.38 -40.52 -87.15
N PHE A 402 74.40 -40.59 -86.30
CA PHE A 402 75.36 -39.51 -86.09
C PHE A 402 76.64 -39.84 -86.87
N ASN A 403 76.81 -39.25 -88.05
CA ASN A 403 78.00 -39.44 -88.87
C ASN A 403 78.99 -38.27 -88.71
N PRO A 404 80.05 -38.39 -87.88
CA PRO A 404 81.00 -37.30 -87.65
C PRO A 404 81.83 -36.92 -88.88
N ARG A 405 81.80 -37.71 -89.97
CA ARG A 405 82.52 -37.40 -91.22
C ARG A 405 81.71 -36.55 -92.21
N ASN A 406 80.40 -36.33 -91.98
CA ASN A 406 79.54 -35.51 -92.84
C ASN A 406 78.90 -34.36 -92.04
N PRO A 407 79.43 -33.12 -92.12
CA PRO A 407 78.99 -32.01 -91.27
C PRO A 407 77.53 -31.58 -91.51
N VAL A 408 77.00 -31.73 -92.73
CA VAL A 408 75.60 -31.35 -93.05
C VAL A 408 74.61 -32.36 -92.46
N GLU A 409 74.94 -33.65 -92.54
CA GLU A 409 74.11 -34.74 -92.02
C GLU A 409 74.13 -34.75 -90.48
N LEU A 410 75.30 -34.51 -89.87
CA LEU A 410 75.43 -34.36 -88.42
C LEU A 410 74.62 -33.18 -87.88
N ALA A 411 74.69 -32.00 -88.52
CA ALA A 411 73.93 -30.83 -88.11
C ALA A 411 72.40 -31.06 -88.17
N ARG A 412 71.93 -31.79 -89.18
CA ARG A 412 70.52 -32.18 -89.32
C ARG A 412 70.09 -33.17 -88.23
N SER A 413 70.86 -34.23 -87.98
CA SER A 413 70.56 -35.21 -86.92
C SER A 413 70.60 -34.58 -85.52
N VAL A 414 71.51 -33.64 -85.27
CA VAL A 414 71.57 -32.87 -84.00
C VAL A 414 70.39 -31.91 -83.88
N GLY A 415 69.99 -31.23 -84.95
CA GLY A 415 68.81 -30.36 -84.96
C GLY A 415 67.52 -31.13 -84.66
N GLU A 416 67.34 -32.31 -85.27
CA GLU A 416 66.20 -33.18 -85.04
C GLU A 416 66.23 -33.79 -83.62
N ALA A 417 67.41 -34.19 -83.12
CA ALA A 417 67.56 -34.66 -81.74
C ALA A 417 67.20 -33.58 -80.72
N ASN A 418 67.63 -32.32 -80.93
CA ASN A 418 67.29 -31.21 -80.05
C ASN A 418 65.79 -30.89 -80.08
N ARG A 419 65.12 -31.05 -81.23
CA ARG A 419 63.67 -30.94 -81.34
C ARG A 419 62.96 -32.01 -80.53
N ILE A 420 63.40 -33.27 -80.65
CA ILE A 420 62.88 -34.40 -79.87
C ILE A 420 63.14 -34.19 -78.36
N ILE A 421 64.32 -33.70 -77.97
CA ILE A 421 64.66 -33.34 -76.58
C ILE A 421 63.72 -32.25 -76.05
N GLY A 422 63.40 -31.24 -76.86
CA GLY A 422 62.42 -30.20 -76.52
C GLY A 422 61.01 -30.79 -76.31
N GLU A 423 60.55 -31.63 -77.24
CA GLU A 423 59.26 -32.33 -77.14
C GLU A 423 59.18 -33.19 -75.85
N ILE A 424 60.21 -33.98 -75.55
CA ILE A 424 60.27 -34.80 -74.33
C ILE A 424 60.33 -33.90 -73.09
N GLY A 425 61.10 -32.81 -73.11
CA GLY A 425 61.20 -31.86 -71.99
C GLY A 425 59.87 -31.18 -71.66
N ASP A 426 59.08 -30.80 -72.66
CA ASP A 426 57.74 -30.26 -72.47
C ASP A 426 56.78 -31.31 -71.91
N LYS A 427 56.89 -32.57 -72.35
CA LYS A 427 56.13 -33.69 -71.77
C LYS A 427 56.52 -33.98 -70.32
N VAL A 428 57.81 -33.90 -69.96
CA VAL A 428 58.28 -34.05 -68.57
C VAL A 428 57.69 -32.93 -67.69
N LYS A 429 57.70 -31.68 -68.14
CA LYS A 429 57.07 -30.56 -67.41
C LYS A 429 55.58 -30.75 -67.23
N LEU A 430 54.88 -31.25 -68.25
CA LEU A 430 53.44 -31.52 -68.21
C LEU A 430 53.11 -32.63 -67.20
N VAL A 431 53.89 -33.72 -67.18
CA VAL A 431 53.75 -34.78 -66.18
C VAL A 431 54.08 -34.25 -64.77
N ASP A 432 55.11 -33.43 -64.62
CA ASP A 432 55.50 -32.84 -63.33
C ASP A 432 54.42 -31.91 -62.74
N GLN A 433 53.84 -31.05 -63.59
CA GLN A 433 52.69 -30.21 -63.23
C GLN A 433 51.49 -31.06 -62.82
N ALA A 434 51.15 -32.10 -63.60
CA ALA A 434 50.06 -33.01 -63.29
C ALA A 434 50.28 -33.74 -61.95
N THR A 435 51.50 -34.20 -61.66
CA THR A 435 51.86 -34.84 -60.39
C THR A 435 51.73 -33.87 -59.21
N SER A 436 52.23 -32.63 -59.35
CA SER A 436 52.14 -31.61 -58.30
C SER A 436 50.69 -31.22 -58.00
N GLU A 437 49.86 -31.06 -59.02
CA GLU A 437 48.43 -30.74 -58.88
C GLU A 437 47.67 -31.87 -58.18
N VAL A 438 47.92 -33.12 -58.56
CA VAL A 438 47.31 -34.30 -57.93
C VAL A 438 47.72 -34.41 -56.45
N LYS A 439 49.01 -34.22 -56.12
CA LYS A 439 49.48 -34.20 -54.73
C LYS A 439 48.83 -33.07 -53.92
N ALA A 440 48.73 -31.87 -54.49
CA ALA A 440 48.05 -30.74 -53.84
C ALA A 440 46.55 -30.99 -53.60
N ASP A 441 45.85 -31.62 -54.55
CA ASP A 441 44.46 -32.02 -54.39
C ASP A 441 44.29 -33.07 -53.27
N ILE A 442 45.18 -34.07 -53.20
CA ILE A 442 45.19 -35.10 -52.14
C ILE A 442 45.41 -34.46 -50.77
N ASP A 443 46.40 -33.56 -50.65
CA ASP A 443 46.70 -32.86 -49.39
C ASP A 443 45.56 -31.94 -48.95
N LYS A 444 44.88 -31.28 -49.91
CA LYS A 444 43.69 -30.49 -49.62
C LYS A 444 42.56 -31.37 -49.10
N TYR A 445 42.25 -32.46 -49.80
CA TYR A 445 41.17 -33.37 -49.42
C TYR A 445 41.43 -34.02 -48.05
N SER A 446 42.67 -34.41 -47.76
CA SER A 446 43.10 -34.93 -46.46
C SER A 446 42.86 -33.91 -45.32
N ARG A 447 43.17 -32.63 -45.56
CA ARG A 447 42.88 -31.55 -44.61
C ARG A 447 41.37 -31.33 -44.43
N ASP A 448 40.58 -31.42 -45.49
CA ASP A 448 39.12 -31.27 -45.42
C ASP A 448 38.46 -32.43 -44.62
N VAL A 449 38.99 -33.65 -44.72
CA VAL A 449 38.57 -34.80 -43.88
C VAL A 449 38.99 -34.61 -42.42
N ALA A 450 40.18 -34.04 -42.16
CA ALA A 450 40.62 -33.71 -40.81
C ALA A 450 39.78 -32.58 -40.18
N ALA A 451 39.33 -31.61 -40.98
CA ALA A 451 38.51 -30.48 -40.52
C ALA A 451 37.09 -30.89 -40.06
N LEU A 452 36.64 -32.13 -40.30
CA LEU A 452 35.36 -32.64 -39.79
C LEU A 452 35.24 -32.53 -38.26
N ASP A 453 36.35 -32.57 -37.50
CA ASP A 453 36.30 -32.41 -36.02
C ASP A 453 35.79 -31.04 -35.58
N ASN A 454 36.06 -29.99 -36.36
CA ASN A 454 35.59 -28.64 -36.06
C ASN A 454 34.07 -28.55 -36.25
N LEU A 455 33.52 -29.24 -37.25
CA LEU A 455 32.08 -29.32 -37.48
C LEU A 455 31.35 -30.08 -36.38
N VAL A 456 31.99 -31.09 -35.77
CA VAL A 456 31.44 -31.77 -34.58
C VAL A 456 31.27 -30.79 -33.42
N GLN A 457 32.25 -29.91 -33.19
CA GLN A 457 32.13 -28.88 -32.15
C GLN A 457 31.00 -27.89 -32.44
N GLU A 458 30.81 -27.51 -33.71
CA GLU A 458 29.68 -26.66 -34.12
C GLU A 458 28.33 -27.34 -33.97
N ASP A 459 28.21 -28.61 -34.36
CA ASP A 459 26.99 -29.39 -34.19
C ASP A 459 26.64 -29.50 -32.70
N ILE A 460 27.62 -29.78 -31.82
CA ILE A 460 27.43 -29.83 -30.36
C ILE A 460 27.04 -28.46 -29.78
N ALA A 461 27.67 -27.37 -30.23
CA ALA A 461 27.33 -26.02 -29.78
C ALA A 461 25.90 -25.62 -30.21
N GLY A 462 25.49 -25.99 -31.43
CA GLY A 462 24.14 -25.74 -31.95
C GLY A 462 23.04 -26.49 -31.19
N LEU A 463 23.35 -27.64 -30.55
CA LEU A 463 22.40 -28.35 -29.68
C LEU A 463 22.02 -27.49 -28.47
N GLN A 464 22.98 -26.78 -27.87
CA GLN A 464 22.75 -26.00 -26.67
C GLN A 464 21.73 -24.87 -26.88
N SER A 465 21.73 -24.24 -28.06
CA SER A 465 20.75 -23.21 -28.41
C SER A 465 19.38 -23.78 -28.77
N ARG A 466 19.32 -24.98 -29.37
CA ARG A 466 18.06 -25.59 -29.85
C ARG A 466 17.24 -26.27 -28.76
N LEU A 467 17.87 -26.66 -27.65
CA LEU A 467 17.21 -27.26 -26.48
C LEU A 467 16.39 -26.26 -25.65
N GLY A 468 16.42 -24.95 -26.00
CA GLY A 468 15.52 -23.95 -25.42
C GLY A 468 15.58 -23.84 -23.89
N LEU A 469 16.79 -23.89 -23.31
CA LEU A 469 16.97 -23.87 -21.86
C LEU A 469 16.44 -22.55 -21.28
N PRO A 470 15.41 -22.56 -20.41
CA PRO A 470 14.92 -21.35 -19.77
C PRO A 470 15.95 -20.78 -18.81
N ASP A 471 15.94 -19.46 -18.64
CA ASP A 471 16.78 -18.81 -17.63
C ASP A 471 16.22 -19.13 -16.24
N ILE A 472 17.00 -19.86 -15.43
CA ILE A 472 16.56 -20.30 -14.10
C ILE A 472 16.85 -19.16 -13.12
N ASP A 473 15.89 -18.26 -12.99
CA ASP A 473 15.96 -17.15 -12.03
C ASP A 473 15.40 -17.56 -10.65
N ALA A 474 16.26 -17.50 -9.63
CA ALA A 474 15.91 -17.75 -8.24
C ALA A 474 14.80 -16.80 -7.71
N ARG A 475 14.75 -15.57 -8.22
CA ARG A 475 13.71 -14.60 -7.89
C ARG A 475 12.36 -15.05 -8.45
N ALA A 476 12.31 -15.45 -9.72
CA ALA A 476 11.08 -15.96 -10.33
C ALA A 476 10.55 -17.20 -9.61
N PHE A 477 11.44 -18.11 -9.17
CA PHE A 477 11.08 -19.24 -8.31
C PHE A 477 10.50 -18.81 -6.96
N SER A 478 11.17 -17.88 -6.27
CA SER A 478 10.70 -17.34 -4.99
C SER A 478 9.34 -16.66 -5.13
N GLN A 479 9.16 -15.87 -6.19
CA GLN A 479 7.91 -15.18 -6.49
C GLN A 479 6.79 -16.18 -6.78
N SER A 480 7.00 -17.15 -7.66
CA SER A 480 6.00 -18.20 -7.97
C SER A 480 5.53 -18.98 -6.73
N LEU A 481 6.45 -19.30 -5.80
CA LEU A 481 6.14 -20.07 -4.58
C LEU A 481 5.32 -19.31 -3.53
N PHE A 482 5.57 -18.00 -3.38
CA PHE A 482 5.03 -17.22 -2.27
C PHE A 482 4.02 -16.15 -2.70
N MET A 483 3.86 -15.87 -3.99
CA MET A 483 2.92 -14.86 -4.49
C MET A 483 1.49 -15.14 -4.03
N ASN A 484 1.03 -16.40 -4.10
CA ASN A 484 -0.31 -16.80 -3.64
C ASN A 484 -0.54 -16.57 -2.14
N MET A 485 0.52 -16.59 -1.33
CA MET A 485 0.44 -16.29 0.11
C MET A 485 0.34 -14.78 0.35
N VAL A 486 1.14 -13.99 -0.37
CA VAL A 486 1.14 -12.52 -0.29
C VAL A 486 -0.18 -11.95 -0.81
N GLU A 487 -0.66 -12.40 -1.97
CA GLU A 487 -1.92 -11.98 -2.59
C GLU A 487 -3.11 -12.15 -1.63
N ARG A 488 -3.27 -13.34 -1.03
CA ARG A 488 -4.36 -13.60 -0.06
C ARG A 488 -4.35 -12.63 1.12
N ARG A 489 -3.18 -12.19 1.56
CA ARG A 489 -3.04 -11.22 2.66
C ARG A 489 -3.29 -9.78 2.19
N LEU A 490 -2.81 -9.41 1.00
CA LEU A 490 -3.02 -8.08 0.41
C LEU A 490 -4.51 -7.79 0.16
N VAL A 491 -5.27 -8.78 -0.33
CA VAL A 491 -6.73 -8.67 -0.52
C VAL A 491 -7.42 -8.35 0.81
N GLY A 492 -7.06 -9.07 1.88
CA GLY A 492 -7.61 -8.82 3.22
C GLY A 492 -7.30 -7.41 3.73
N VAL A 493 -6.08 -6.92 3.54
CA VAL A 493 -5.68 -5.59 4.01
C VAL A 493 -6.43 -4.47 3.30
N ARG A 494 -6.59 -4.51 1.96
CA ARG A 494 -7.26 -3.44 1.21
C ARG A 494 -8.73 -3.28 1.62
N LYS A 495 -9.42 -4.38 1.95
CA LYS A 495 -10.79 -4.36 2.50
C LYS A 495 -10.89 -3.52 3.76
N TYR A 496 -10.00 -3.73 4.72
CA TYR A 496 -10.01 -3.01 5.99
C TYR A 496 -9.51 -1.56 5.84
N VAL A 497 -8.57 -1.30 4.94
CA VAL A 497 -8.11 0.06 4.63
C VAL A 497 -9.23 0.88 3.98
N ALA A 498 -9.97 0.32 3.03
CA ALA A 498 -11.11 0.99 2.40
C ALA A 498 -12.21 1.34 3.41
N LEU A 499 -12.55 0.39 4.30
CA LEU A 499 -13.49 0.65 5.39
C LEU A 499 -12.97 1.74 6.32
N ALA A 500 -11.70 1.68 6.74
CA ALA A 500 -11.12 2.67 7.63
C ALA A 500 -11.15 4.09 7.02
N ARG A 501 -10.90 4.22 5.71
CA ARG A 501 -10.98 5.51 5.00
C ARG A 501 -12.37 6.14 5.04
N GLN A 502 -13.44 5.35 5.06
CA GLN A 502 -14.81 5.87 5.16
C GLN A 502 -15.08 6.55 6.52
N TYR A 503 -14.39 6.12 7.57
CA TYR A 503 -14.60 6.59 8.94
C TYR A 503 -13.46 7.47 9.49
N MET A 504 -12.34 7.59 8.78
CA MET A 504 -11.26 8.50 9.16
C MET A 504 -11.62 9.95 8.80
N PRO A 505 -11.41 10.92 9.72
CA PRO A 505 -11.65 12.33 9.42
C PRO A 505 -10.69 12.79 8.31
N ALA A 506 -11.24 13.34 7.23
CA ALA A 506 -10.43 13.94 6.17
C ALA A 506 -9.66 15.15 6.73
N GLY A 507 -8.38 15.27 6.37
CA GLY A 507 -7.57 16.44 6.69
C GLY A 507 -8.02 17.65 5.85
N GLY A 508 -8.65 18.63 6.50
CA GLY A 508 -9.01 19.94 5.94
C GLY A 508 -10.43 20.03 5.39
N GLU A 509 -11.19 21.12 5.50
CA GLU A 509 -10.98 22.46 6.06
C GLU A 509 -11.97 22.66 7.23
N ALA A 510 -11.61 23.51 8.20
CA ALA A 510 -12.61 24.08 9.08
C ALA A 510 -13.59 24.84 8.19
N ASP A 511 -14.81 24.30 8.07
CA ASP A 511 -15.91 24.86 7.31
C ASP A 511 -15.93 26.37 7.52
N GLY A 512 -15.51 27.10 6.49
CA GLY A 512 -15.38 28.54 6.55
C GLY A 512 -16.79 29.08 6.68
N ASP A 513 -17.20 29.37 7.93
CA ASP A 513 -18.49 29.96 8.28
C ASP A 513 -18.89 30.94 7.18
N SER A 514 -19.85 30.52 6.36
CA SER A 514 -20.36 31.30 5.25
C SER A 514 -20.69 32.70 5.76
N LEU A 515 -20.02 33.70 5.17
CA LEU A 515 -20.21 35.11 5.47
C LEU A 515 -21.62 35.53 5.04
N VAL A 516 -22.61 35.23 5.88
CA VAL A 516 -23.92 35.87 5.81
C VAL A 516 -23.67 37.36 6.07
N PRO A 517 -23.96 38.26 5.12
CA PRO A 517 -23.78 39.69 5.36
C PRO A 517 -24.60 40.07 6.61
N PRO A 518 -24.01 40.77 7.59
CA PRO A 518 -24.68 41.08 8.85
C PRO A 518 -25.98 41.83 8.55
N ARG A 519 -27.07 41.45 9.21
CA ARG A 519 -28.30 42.24 9.13
C ARG A 519 -27.98 43.62 9.71
N ARG A 520 -28.38 44.69 9.02
CA ARG A 520 -28.13 46.07 9.47
C ARG A 520 -28.63 46.23 10.92
N GLY A 521 -27.70 46.53 11.84
CA GLY A 521 -27.94 46.61 13.29
C GLY A 521 -27.13 45.62 14.14
N ASP A 522 -26.47 44.62 13.56
CA ASP A 522 -25.80 43.55 14.32
C ASP A 522 -24.42 43.91 14.94
N GLY A 523 -23.89 45.11 14.69
CA GLY A 523 -22.56 45.52 15.17
C GLY A 523 -21.39 44.76 14.54
N ARG A 524 -20.19 44.94 15.11
CA ARG A 524 -18.94 44.25 14.74
C ARG A 524 -18.57 43.22 15.81
N THR A 525 -18.30 41.99 15.39
CA THR A 525 -17.83 40.93 16.29
C THR A 525 -16.31 40.84 16.21
N TYR A 526 -15.64 41.09 17.33
CA TYR A 526 -14.18 41.05 17.44
C TYR A 526 -13.73 39.62 17.77
N ARG A 527 -12.68 39.16 17.10
CA ARG A 527 -12.05 37.86 17.38
C ARG A 527 -10.79 38.10 18.20
N PHE A 528 -10.70 37.44 19.34
CA PHE A 528 -9.50 37.39 20.16
C PHE A 528 -8.76 36.07 19.89
N PRO A 529 -7.43 36.00 20.11
CA PRO A 529 -6.67 34.77 19.92
C PRO A 529 -7.28 33.62 20.74
N VAL A 530 -7.59 32.50 20.10
CA VAL A 530 -8.00 31.28 20.80
C VAL A 530 -6.73 30.59 21.29
N THR A 531 -6.51 30.58 22.60
CA THR A 531 -5.34 29.98 23.24
C THR A 531 -5.65 28.61 23.85
N THR A 532 -6.94 28.30 24.05
CA THR A 532 -7.42 27.03 24.59
C THR A 532 -8.66 26.60 23.80
N SER A 533 -8.44 25.97 22.65
CA SER A 533 -9.50 25.29 21.90
C SER A 533 -9.42 23.78 22.11
N TYR A 534 -10.55 23.10 21.97
CA TYR A 534 -10.60 21.65 21.88
C TYR A 534 -11.25 21.23 20.57
N PRO A 535 -10.78 20.12 19.97
CA PRO A 535 -11.53 19.40 18.95
C PRO A 535 -12.93 19.03 19.46
N GLN A 536 -13.87 18.75 18.55
CA GLN A 536 -15.23 18.29 18.94
C GLN A 536 -15.17 17.03 19.81
N PHE A 537 -14.30 16.11 19.42
CA PHE A 537 -13.94 14.92 20.16
C PHE A 537 -12.41 14.81 20.26
N TRP A 538 -11.90 14.58 21.47
CA TRP A 538 -10.49 14.31 21.70
C TRP A 538 -10.30 13.30 22.84
N LEU A 539 -9.80 12.12 22.51
CA LEU A 539 -9.33 11.13 23.47
C LEU A 539 -7.81 11.23 23.56
N LYS A 540 -7.30 11.69 24.70
CA LYS A 540 -5.85 11.86 24.88
C LYS A 540 -5.13 10.54 25.09
N HIS A 541 -5.69 9.67 25.93
CA HIS A 541 -5.11 8.37 26.26
C HIS A 541 -6.21 7.36 26.63
N ALA A 542 -6.07 6.13 26.15
CA ALA A 542 -6.89 5.00 26.52
C ALA A 542 -6.05 3.74 26.72
N ALA A 543 -6.11 3.13 27.90
CA ALA A 543 -5.53 1.82 28.16
C ALA A 543 -6.48 0.70 27.75
N LEU A 544 -5.96 -0.30 27.03
CA LEU A 544 -6.70 -1.46 26.53
C LEU A 544 -6.13 -2.73 27.16
N THR A 545 -6.96 -3.60 27.73
CA THR A 545 -6.50 -4.90 28.23
C THR A 545 -7.43 -6.05 27.89
N SER A 546 -6.83 -7.21 27.67
CA SER A 546 -7.50 -8.51 27.59
C SER A 546 -6.69 -9.54 28.39
N GLN A 547 -7.37 -10.54 28.94
CA GLN A 547 -6.74 -11.65 29.64
C GLN A 547 -7.23 -12.96 29.04
N LEU A 548 -6.39 -13.98 29.11
CA LEU A 548 -6.77 -15.34 28.73
C LEU A 548 -7.93 -15.83 29.60
N THR A 549 -9.02 -16.28 28.97
CA THR A 549 -10.15 -16.89 29.69
C THR A 549 -10.52 -18.27 29.14
N ALA A 550 -11.06 -19.12 30.01
CA ALA A 550 -11.43 -20.48 29.64
C ALA A 550 -12.55 -20.51 28.59
N LEU A 551 -13.49 -19.54 28.66
CA LEU A 551 -14.72 -19.50 27.88
C LEU A 551 -14.56 -18.96 26.46
N ALA A 552 -13.52 -18.16 26.19
CA ALA A 552 -13.28 -17.55 24.89
C ALA A 552 -12.23 -18.33 24.11
N GLU A 553 -12.56 -18.84 22.93
CA GLU A 553 -11.62 -19.55 22.06
C GLU A 553 -10.47 -18.63 21.62
N TYR A 554 -10.78 -17.37 21.29
CA TYR A 554 -9.86 -16.34 20.82
C TYR A 554 -9.51 -15.31 21.91
N SER A 555 -9.14 -15.77 23.11
CA SER A 555 -8.63 -14.89 24.18
C SER A 555 -7.11 -14.93 24.28
N GLY A 556 -6.51 -13.77 24.51
CA GLY A 556 -5.07 -13.58 24.69
C GLY A 556 -4.78 -12.58 25.79
N ASN A 557 -3.55 -12.60 26.29
CA ASN A 557 -3.07 -11.55 27.18
C ASN A 557 -2.72 -10.35 26.30
N VAL A 558 -3.57 -9.33 26.30
CA VAL A 558 -3.40 -8.12 25.48
C VAL A 558 -3.19 -6.94 26.40
N LYS A 559 -2.18 -6.12 26.08
CA LYS A 559 -1.97 -4.80 26.64
C LYS A 559 -1.82 -3.81 25.49
N GLY A 560 -2.65 -2.78 25.45
CA GLY A 560 -2.55 -1.75 24.43
C GLY A 560 -2.80 -0.36 24.98
N GLU A 561 -2.39 0.63 24.20
CA GLU A 561 -2.56 2.05 24.48
C GLU A 561 -3.02 2.73 23.19
N LEU A 562 -4.12 3.47 23.26
CA LEU A 562 -4.62 4.30 22.18
C LEU A 562 -4.47 5.76 22.58
N ILE A 563 -3.69 6.52 21.81
CA ILE A 563 -3.19 7.83 22.17
C ILE A 563 -3.65 8.84 21.13
N ASN A 564 -4.18 9.97 21.60
CA ASN A 564 -4.51 11.17 20.82
C ASN A 564 -5.44 10.95 19.62
N VAL A 565 -6.57 10.24 19.83
CA VAL A 565 -7.64 10.19 18.82
C VAL A 565 -8.37 11.52 18.83
N SER A 566 -8.31 12.26 17.72
CA SER A 566 -8.90 13.59 17.59
C SER A 566 -9.75 13.70 16.34
N SER A 567 -10.90 14.37 16.47
CA SER A 567 -11.71 14.85 15.34
C SER A 567 -11.05 15.98 14.54
N ASP A 568 -10.01 16.61 15.10
CA ASP A 568 -9.22 17.64 14.43
C ASP A 568 -7.74 17.44 14.83
N PRO A 569 -7.00 16.58 14.10
CA PRO A 569 -5.60 16.27 14.41
C PRO A 569 -4.69 17.48 14.24
N ALA A 570 -4.94 18.34 13.25
CA ALA A 570 -4.18 19.57 12.98
C ALA A 570 -4.21 20.53 14.17
N LEU A 571 -5.38 20.71 14.81
CA LEU A 571 -5.51 21.52 16.02
C LEU A 571 -4.70 20.95 17.20
N THR A 572 -4.59 19.62 17.33
CA THR A 572 -3.84 19.00 18.44
C THR A 572 -2.34 18.97 18.22
N GLY A 573 -1.88 19.05 16.95
CA GLY A 573 -0.47 18.92 16.57
C GLY A 573 0.16 17.57 16.94
N ARG A 574 -0.66 16.53 17.19
CA ARG A 574 -0.23 15.21 17.65
C ARG A 574 -0.92 14.12 16.80
N PRO A 575 -0.19 13.09 16.36
CA PRO A 575 -0.78 11.99 15.60
C PRO A 575 -1.54 11.02 16.51
N THR A 576 -2.50 10.28 15.94
CA THR A 576 -3.13 9.16 16.63
C THR A 576 -2.17 7.97 16.65
N GLN A 577 -2.00 7.32 17.80
CA GLN A 577 -1.16 6.13 17.93
C GLN A 577 -1.92 4.98 18.60
N LEU A 578 -1.82 3.78 18.06
CA LEU A 578 -2.22 2.54 18.72
C LEU A 578 -0.97 1.70 18.97
N LEU A 579 -0.70 1.41 20.23
CA LEU A 579 0.34 0.48 20.68
C LEU A 579 -0.36 -0.77 21.19
N LEU A 580 0.09 -1.94 20.76
CA LEU A 580 -0.53 -3.21 21.13
C LEU A 580 0.56 -4.26 21.36
N GLN A 581 0.51 -4.91 22.50
CA GLN A 581 1.34 -6.06 22.84
C GLN A 581 0.43 -7.21 23.23
N SER A 582 0.64 -8.39 22.66
CA SER A 582 -0.20 -9.53 23.00
C SER A 582 0.42 -10.90 22.79
N ASP A 583 -0.08 -11.84 23.58
CA ASP A 583 0.15 -13.27 23.46
C ASP A 583 -1.19 -14.00 23.37
N PHE A 584 -1.32 -14.95 22.44
CA PHE A 584 -2.49 -15.81 22.28
C PHE A 584 -2.10 -17.29 22.46
N PRO A 585 -1.99 -17.77 23.73
CA PRO A 585 -1.51 -19.12 24.03
C PRO A 585 -2.34 -20.24 23.39
N LYS A 586 -3.68 -20.10 23.32
CA LYS A 586 -4.56 -21.11 22.70
C LYS A 586 -4.28 -21.29 21.20
N GLN A 587 -3.93 -20.20 20.51
CA GLN A 587 -3.54 -20.19 19.11
C GLN A 587 -2.03 -20.45 18.91
N SER A 588 -1.26 -20.67 19.99
CA SER A 588 0.19 -20.79 19.96
C SER A 588 0.92 -19.60 19.31
N ILE A 589 0.32 -18.40 19.39
CA ILE A 589 0.93 -17.15 18.92
C ILE A 589 1.51 -16.40 20.12
N SER A 590 2.75 -15.94 20.01
CA SER A 590 3.39 -15.17 21.08
C SER A 590 4.23 -14.01 20.56
N GLY A 591 4.38 -12.99 21.41
CA GLY A 591 5.15 -11.79 21.16
C GLY A 591 4.64 -11.00 19.95
N LEU A 592 3.32 -10.83 19.82
CA LEU A 592 2.75 -9.85 18.89
C LEU A 592 2.99 -8.46 19.48
N ASP A 593 3.70 -7.61 18.76
CA ASP A 593 3.88 -6.19 19.05
C ASP A 593 3.46 -5.40 17.80
N ALA A 594 2.47 -4.53 17.92
CA ALA A 594 1.96 -3.73 16.82
C ALA A 594 1.90 -2.25 17.21
N ARG A 595 2.41 -1.41 16.32
CA ARG A 595 2.38 0.04 16.41
C ARG A 595 1.74 0.62 15.16
N ILE A 596 0.60 1.27 15.33
CA ILE A 596 -0.09 2.02 14.27
C ILE A 596 0.04 3.50 14.58
N VAL A 597 0.41 4.30 13.59
CA VAL A 597 0.45 5.76 13.68
C VAL A 597 -0.33 6.33 12.51
N VAL A 598 -1.32 7.17 12.81
CA VAL A 598 -2.11 7.92 11.83
C VAL A 598 -1.79 9.40 12.05
N ASP A 599 -0.93 9.94 11.20
CA ASP A 599 -0.49 11.33 11.24
C ASP A 599 -1.18 12.15 10.16
N HIS A 600 -2.31 12.74 10.53
CA HIS A 600 -3.06 13.71 9.71
C HIS A 600 -2.88 15.14 10.25
N THR A 601 -1.76 15.41 10.95
CA THR A 601 -1.51 16.75 11.55
C THR A 601 -1.02 17.78 10.53
N LYS A 602 -0.61 17.32 9.34
CA LYS A 602 -0.09 18.12 8.23
C LYS A 602 -0.98 17.95 7.00
N GLU A 603 -0.83 18.84 6.03
CA GLU A 603 -1.53 18.76 4.73
C GLU A 603 -1.28 17.44 4.00
N GLN A 604 -0.08 16.87 4.12
CA GLN A 604 0.25 15.55 3.59
C GLN A 604 0.09 14.51 4.71
N PRO A 605 -1.00 13.72 4.71
CA PRO A 605 -1.20 12.69 5.71
C PRO A 605 -0.19 11.56 5.53
N ARG A 606 0.28 11.01 6.65
CA ARG A 606 1.16 9.84 6.69
C ARG A 606 0.62 8.83 7.67
N GLU A 607 0.49 7.60 7.22
CA GLU A 607 0.07 6.47 8.04
C GLU A 607 1.20 5.44 8.07
N SER A 608 1.42 4.81 9.21
CA SER A 608 2.41 3.74 9.34
C SER A 608 1.95 2.64 10.28
N LEU A 609 2.32 1.42 9.96
CA LEU A 609 2.03 0.19 10.68
C LEU A 609 3.34 -0.59 10.81
N ALA A 610 3.78 -0.82 12.05
CA ALA A 610 4.88 -1.73 12.34
C ALA A 610 4.32 -2.89 13.17
N VAL A 611 4.50 -4.13 12.73
CA VAL A 611 4.04 -5.34 13.41
C VAL A 611 5.18 -6.33 13.51
N LYS A 612 5.37 -6.91 14.68
CA LYS A 612 6.29 -7.99 14.95
C LYS A 612 5.55 -9.14 15.59
N VAL A 613 5.81 -10.36 15.16
CA VAL A 613 5.31 -11.59 15.78
C VAL A 613 6.50 -12.49 16.06
N ALA A 614 6.75 -12.79 17.33
CA ALA A 614 7.89 -13.60 17.73
C ALA A 614 7.72 -15.08 17.37
N SER A 615 6.50 -15.62 17.50
CA SER A 615 6.19 -17.01 17.12
C SER A 615 4.72 -17.17 16.74
N PHE A 616 4.43 -17.92 15.68
CA PHE A 616 3.09 -18.38 15.31
C PHE A 616 3.15 -19.77 14.65
N PRO A 617 2.12 -20.62 14.80
CA PRO A 617 2.09 -21.90 14.11
C PRO A 617 1.71 -21.70 12.63
N VAL A 618 2.29 -22.54 11.78
CA VAL A 618 1.90 -22.68 10.39
C VAL A 618 1.44 -24.10 10.19
N SER A 619 0.20 -24.25 9.69
CA SER A 619 -0.42 -25.54 9.43
C SER A 619 -0.94 -25.56 7.99
N ASP A 620 -0.51 -26.54 7.22
CA ASP A 620 -0.93 -26.80 5.83
C ASP A 620 -0.85 -25.58 4.88
N LEU A 621 0.29 -24.87 4.92
CA LEU A 621 0.56 -23.77 4.00
C LEU A 621 0.98 -24.33 2.63
N LYS A 622 0.07 -24.27 1.66
CA LYS A 622 0.37 -24.61 0.26
C LYS A 622 1.25 -23.54 -0.39
N LEU A 623 2.41 -23.95 -0.92
CA LEU A 623 3.34 -23.09 -1.66
C LEU A 623 3.18 -23.27 -3.17
N ALA A 624 3.08 -24.52 -3.64
CA ALA A 624 2.76 -24.87 -5.02
C ALA A 624 1.68 -25.97 -5.04
N ASP A 625 0.66 -25.80 -5.88
CA ASP A 625 -0.42 -26.78 -6.05
C ASP A 625 -0.73 -26.95 -7.54
N THR A 626 0.00 -27.86 -8.19
CA THR A 626 -0.05 -28.10 -9.63
C THR A 626 -0.24 -29.60 -9.88
N GLN A 627 -0.63 -29.98 -11.10
CA GLN A 627 -0.79 -31.40 -11.43
C GLN A 627 0.55 -32.17 -11.38
N GLN A 628 1.68 -31.53 -11.68
CA GLN A 628 3.00 -32.19 -11.66
C GLN A 628 3.69 -32.14 -10.28
N VAL A 629 3.48 -31.06 -9.51
CA VAL A 629 4.12 -30.82 -8.20
C VAL A 629 3.14 -30.17 -7.23
N ARG A 630 3.01 -30.77 -6.04
CA ARG A 630 2.43 -30.13 -4.85
C ARG A 630 3.48 -30.02 -3.77
N LEU A 631 3.76 -28.79 -3.34
CA LEU A 631 4.72 -28.48 -2.29
C LEU A 631 4.07 -27.54 -1.27
N GLY A 632 4.27 -27.83 0.01
CA GLY A 632 3.81 -26.97 1.08
C GLY A 632 4.52 -27.22 2.40
N LEU A 633 4.17 -26.39 3.39
CA LEU A 633 4.57 -26.55 4.77
C LEU A 633 3.41 -27.18 5.53
N GLN A 634 3.46 -28.51 5.70
CA GLN A 634 2.46 -29.23 6.50
C GLN A 634 2.45 -28.69 7.94
N GLN A 635 3.64 -28.42 8.49
CA GLN A 635 3.83 -27.83 9.81
C GLN A 635 5.08 -26.95 9.82
N ALA A 636 5.02 -25.79 10.48
CA ALA A 636 6.20 -25.02 10.84
C ALA A 636 5.90 -24.08 12.02
N ARG A 637 6.95 -23.52 12.63
CA ARG A 637 6.85 -22.32 13.47
C ARG A 637 7.40 -21.13 12.72
N GLY A 638 6.58 -20.10 12.56
CA GLY A 638 6.92 -18.85 11.90
C GLY A 638 7.22 -17.73 12.89
N SER A 639 8.06 -16.79 12.50
CA SER A 639 8.14 -15.43 13.04
C SER A 639 8.08 -14.45 11.89
N ALA A 640 7.60 -13.23 12.14
CA ALA A 640 7.45 -12.23 11.08
C ALA A 640 7.61 -10.80 11.60
N THR A 641 8.13 -9.93 10.74
CA THR A 641 8.06 -8.47 10.90
C THR A 641 7.41 -7.87 9.66
N LEU A 642 6.51 -6.92 9.87
CA LEU A 642 5.81 -6.20 8.83
C LEU A 642 5.95 -4.71 9.12
N ASP A 643 6.56 -3.98 8.21
CA ASP A 643 6.61 -2.52 8.23
C ASP A 643 5.84 -2.02 7.01
N ALA A 644 4.84 -1.19 7.23
CA ALA A 644 4.04 -0.59 6.17
C ALA A 644 3.90 0.92 6.40
N ALA A 645 3.96 1.68 5.31
CA ALA A 645 3.73 3.11 5.32
C ALA A 645 2.88 3.51 4.11
N LEU A 646 1.98 4.46 4.34
CA LEU A 646 1.19 5.11 3.31
C LEU A 646 1.45 6.61 3.41
N ALA A 647 1.96 7.21 2.34
CA ALA A 647 2.17 8.64 2.23
C ALA A 647 1.97 9.06 0.77
N ASN A 648 1.27 10.16 0.52
CA ASN A 648 1.03 10.68 -0.84
C ASN A 648 0.44 9.63 -1.80
N GLU A 649 -0.52 8.83 -1.30
CA GLU A 649 -1.13 7.70 -2.02
C GLU A 649 -0.19 6.56 -2.44
N GLU A 650 1.10 6.64 -2.09
CA GLU A 650 2.06 5.56 -2.25
C GLU A 650 2.11 4.67 -1.00
N ILE A 651 1.93 3.37 -1.21
CA ILE A 651 2.11 2.32 -0.22
C ILE A 651 3.51 1.72 -0.35
N THR A 652 4.20 1.60 0.78
CA THR A 652 5.41 0.80 0.92
C THR A 652 5.15 -0.25 1.99
N VAL A 653 5.42 -1.51 1.69
CA VAL A 653 5.29 -2.63 2.63
C VAL A 653 6.56 -3.46 2.57
N GLU A 654 7.12 -3.79 3.73
CA GLU A 654 8.23 -4.71 3.89
C GLU A 654 7.80 -5.79 4.88
N LEU A 655 7.76 -7.04 4.42
CA LEU A 655 7.45 -8.21 5.21
C LEU A 655 8.68 -9.10 5.23
N THR A 656 9.20 -9.41 6.41
CA THR A 656 10.18 -10.50 6.57
C THR A 656 9.55 -11.60 7.40
N SER A 657 9.81 -12.85 7.03
CA SER A 657 9.29 -14.02 7.74
C SER A 657 10.34 -15.10 7.80
N ARG A 658 10.36 -15.83 8.92
CA ARG A 658 11.26 -16.95 9.16
C ARG A 658 10.48 -18.14 9.66
N PHE A 659 10.59 -19.26 8.96
CA PHE A 659 9.97 -20.52 9.33
C PHE A 659 11.04 -21.50 9.81
N GLN A 660 10.77 -22.19 10.91
CA GLN A 660 11.63 -23.18 11.56
C GLN A 660 10.78 -24.41 11.95
N GLN A 661 11.42 -25.50 12.37
CA GLN A 661 10.74 -26.76 12.72
C GLN A 661 9.82 -27.24 11.58
N ILE A 662 10.35 -27.19 10.36
CA ILE A 662 9.57 -27.35 9.14
C ILE A 662 9.33 -28.83 8.84
N LYS A 663 8.08 -29.16 8.56
CA LYS A 663 7.67 -30.41 7.93
C LYS A 663 7.07 -30.11 6.57
N PHE A 664 7.79 -30.47 5.51
CA PHE A 664 7.30 -30.31 4.14
C PHE A 664 6.32 -31.41 3.78
N ASN A 665 5.30 -31.09 2.97
CA ASN A 665 4.58 -32.08 2.16
C ASN A 665 5.02 -31.91 0.70
N LEU A 666 5.35 -33.03 0.05
CA LEU A 666 5.81 -33.06 -1.32
C LEU A 666 5.13 -34.21 -2.07
N GLU A 667 4.34 -33.87 -3.09
CA GLU A 667 3.82 -34.80 -4.07
C GLU A 667 4.36 -34.42 -5.44
N VAL A 668 4.98 -35.38 -6.14
CA VAL A 668 5.61 -35.14 -7.45
C VAL A 668 5.25 -36.29 -8.38
N GLY A 669 4.78 -35.98 -9.59
CA GLY A 669 4.44 -37.00 -10.59
C GLY A 669 5.65 -37.71 -11.20
N ASN A 670 6.83 -37.09 -11.15
CA ASN A 670 8.07 -37.59 -11.75
C ASN A 670 9.11 -38.03 -10.69
N ALA A 671 9.72 -39.21 -10.86
CA ALA A 671 10.69 -39.77 -9.91
C ALA A 671 11.99 -38.95 -9.78
N LEU A 672 12.49 -38.41 -10.89
CA LEU A 672 13.72 -37.62 -10.95
C LEU A 672 13.50 -36.25 -10.30
N ALA A 673 12.38 -35.59 -10.60
CA ALA A 673 11.98 -34.35 -9.92
C ALA A 673 11.77 -34.58 -8.41
N ARG A 674 11.21 -35.73 -8.02
CA ARG A 674 11.06 -36.11 -6.61
C ARG A 674 12.41 -36.21 -5.92
N GLU A 675 13.39 -36.90 -6.50
CA GLU A 675 14.73 -37.06 -5.93
C GLU A 675 15.43 -35.71 -5.70
N ILE A 676 15.36 -34.79 -6.68
CA ILE A 676 15.95 -33.44 -6.55
C ILE A 676 15.27 -32.66 -5.43
N LEU A 677 13.94 -32.61 -5.45
CA LEU A 677 13.16 -31.85 -4.49
C LEU A 677 13.39 -32.40 -3.07
N ASP A 678 13.35 -33.72 -2.88
CA ASP A 678 13.69 -34.35 -1.61
C ASP A 678 15.12 -34.00 -1.15
N GLY A 679 16.08 -34.06 -2.07
CA GLY A 679 17.48 -33.78 -1.80
C GLY A 679 17.74 -32.33 -1.39
N VAL A 680 16.96 -31.38 -1.91
CA VAL A 680 17.00 -29.96 -1.52
C VAL A 680 16.28 -29.75 -0.20
N LEU A 681 15.02 -30.21 -0.09
CA LEU A 681 14.16 -29.97 1.08
C LEU A 681 14.73 -30.58 2.38
N LYS A 682 15.37 -31.76 2.31
CA LYS A 682 16.01 -32.39 3.49
C LYS A 682 17.15 -31.56 4.10
N ARG A 683 17.75 -30.65 3.34
CA ARG A 683 18.84 -29.77 3.82
C ARG A 683 18.33 -28.44 4.38
N ILE A 684 17.04 -28.12 4.18
CA ILE A 684 16.45 -26.86 4.61
C ILE A 684 15.91 -27.01 6.02
N SER A 685 16.67 -26.49 7.00
CA SER A 685 16.26 -26.43 8.40
C SER A 685 15.45 -25.17 8.74
N SER A 686 15.57 -24.11 7.93
CA SER A 686 14.80 -22.88 8.05
C SER A 686 14.54 -22.23 6.70
N VAL A 687 13.37 -21.60 6.56
CA VAL A 687 12.98 -20.85 5.36
C VAL A 687 12.84 -19.38 5.76
N ASN A 688 13.65 -18.52 5.17
CA ASN A 688 13.54 -17.08 5.26
C ASN A 688 12.84 -16.58 4.00
N MET A 689 11.87 -15.69 4.17
CA MET A 689 11.14 -15.05 3.08
C MET A 689 11.11 -13.55 3.35
N SER A 690 11.44 -12.76 2.33
CA SER A 690 11.18 -11.32 2.33
C SER A 690 10.27 -10.97 1.16
N ALA A 691 9.26 -10.15 1.43
CA ALA A 691 8.37 -9.58 0.43
C ALA A 691 8.35 -8.07 0.60
N ALA A 692 8.51 -7.34 -0.50
CA ALA A 692 8.42 -5.89 -0.56
C ALA A 692 7.35 -5.48 -1.57
N VAL A 693 6.47 -4.56 -1.18
CA VAL A 693 5.45 -3.95 -2.05
C VAL A 693 5.72 -2.46 -2.13
N LYS A 694 5.76 -1.89 -3.33
CA LYS A 694 5.94 -0.45 -3.53
C LYS A 694 5.12 0.07 -4.71
N GLY A 695 4.37 1.15 -4.50
CA GLY A 695 3.64 1.85 -5.55
C GLY A 695 2.34 2.47 -5.04
N SER A 696 1.40 2.74 -5.93
CA SER A 696 0.05 3.21 -5.57
C SER A 696 -0.91 2.03 -5.32
N PHE A 697 -2.08 2.29 -4.74
CA PHE A 697 -3.13 1.26 -4.61
C PHE A 697 -3.65 0.72 -5.95
N SER A 698 -3.51 1.50 -7.03
CA SER A 698 -3.90 1.13 -8.39
C SER A 698 -2.76 0.49 -9.22
N ASP A 699 -1.52 0.64 -8.79
CA ASP A 699 -0.35 0.12 -9.50
C ASP A 699 0.84 0.01 -8.54
N PHE A 700 1.22 -1.21 -8.18
CA PHE A 700 2.30 -1.51 -7.24
C PHE A 700 3.15 -2.67 -7.72
N ASP A 701 4.45 -2.62 -7.46
CA ASP A 701 5.41 -3.70 -7.72
C ASP A 701 5.55 -4.60 -6.49
N VAL A 702 5.53 -5.92 -6.68
CA VAL A 702 5.72 -6.92 -5.63
C VAL A 702 7.02 -7.69 -5.87
N ARG A 703 7.96 -7.60 -4.93
CA ARG A 703 9.23 -8.33 -4.97
C ARG A 703 9.27 -9.35 -3.85
N ILE A 704 9.53 -10.60 -4.20
CA ILE A 704 9.63 -11.69 -3.22
C ILE A 704 10.96 -12.41 -3.40
N SER A 705 11.65 -12.67 -2.29
CA SER A 705 12.86 -13.49 -2.25
C SER A 705 12.79 -14.48 -1.10
N SER A 706 13.34 -15.68 -1.31
CA SER A 706 13.42 -16.70 -0.28
C SER A 706 14.60 -17.64 -0.52
N ASN A 707 15.27 -18.04 0.56
CA ASN A 707 16.30 -19.08 0.48
C ASN A 707 15.74 -20.43 -0.02
N LEU A 708 14.45 -20.71 0.16
CA LEU A 708 13.81 -21.90 -0.42
C LEU A 708 13.79 -21.81 -1.95
N GLY A 709 13.39 -20.66 -2.50
CA GLY A 709 13.41 -20.40 -3.94
C GLY A 709 14.84 -20.46 -4.50
N ASP A 710 15.81 -19.86 -3.80
CA ASP A 710 17.22 -19.91 -4.19
C ASP A 710 17.78 -21.33 -4.25
N GLN A 711 17.51 -22.15 -3.22
CA GLN A 711 18.00 -23.52 -3.18
C GLN A 711 17.31 -24.43 -4.17
N LEU A 712 16.01 -24.24 -4.41
CA LEU A 712 15.27 -24.97 -5.44
C LEU A 712 15.81 -24.61 -6.83
N ALA A 713 15.92 -23.32 -7.16
CA ALA A 713 16.48 -22.85 -8.43
C ALA A 713 17.89 -23.40 -8.67
N ALA A 714 18.77 -23.34 -7.66
CA ALA A 714 20.12 -23.91 -7.76
C ALA A 714 20.11 -25.44 -7.93
N GLY A 715 19.22 -26.15 -7.24
CA GLY A 715 19.04 -27.60 -7.36
C GLY A 715 18.58 -28.01 -8.75
N PHE A 716 17.55 -27.35 -9.28
CA PHE A 716 17.06 -27.55 -10.65
C PHE A 716 18.14 -27.21 -11.69
N ALA A 717 18.80 -26.06 -11.57
CA ALA A 717 19.84 -25.65 -12.52
C ALA A 717 21.00 -26.63 -12.57
N ARG A 718 21.42 -27.17 -11.42
CA ARG A 718 22.47 -28.19 -11.35
C ARG A 718 22.05 -29.47 -12.07
N GLN A 719 20.83 -29.95 -11.83
CA GLN A 719 20.38 -31.19 -12.47
C GLN A 719 20.10 -31.01 -13.96
N LEU A 720 19.55 -29.87 -14.37
CA LEU A 720 19.36 -29.54 -15.77
C LEU A 720 20.70 -29.52 -16.50
N ARG A 721 21.73 -28.88 -15.93
CA ARG A 721 23.10 -28.94 -16.47
C ARG A 721 23.62 -30.36 -16.58
N ALA A 722 23.47 -31.17 -15.53
CA ALA A 722 23.89 -32.58 -15.57
C ALA A 722 23.21 -33.38 -16.69
N LYS A 723 21.91 -33.14 -16.94
CA LYS A 723 21.17 -33.77 -18.04
C LYS A 723 21.55 -33.24 -19.42
N VAL A 724 21.82 -31.95 -19.54
CA VAL A 724 22.38 -31.35 -20.76
C VAL A 724 23.76 -31.94 -21.05
N ASP A 725 24.61 -32.11 -20.05
CA ASP A 725 25.94 -32.69 -20.20
C ASP A 725 25.89 -34.18 -20.55
N GLU A 726 24.96 -34.93 -19.94
CA GLU A 726 24.68 -36.33 -20.32
C GLU A 726 24.22 -36.43 -21.78
N ALA A 727 23.30 -35.56 -22.20
CA ALA A 727 22.85 -35.49 -23.60
C ALA A 727 23.98 -35.11 -24.56
N LYS A 728 24.81 -34.12 -24.21
CA LYS A 728 26.01 -33.75 -24.99
C LYS A 728 26.95 -34.92 -25.13
N ALA A 729 27.19 -35.68 -24.06
CA ALA A 729 28.05 -36.87 -24.10
C ALA A 729 27.46 -37.97 -25.01
N GLN A 730 26.15 -38.20 -24.94
CA GLN A 730 25.46 -39.18 -25.81
C GLN A 730 25.52 -38.77 -27.29
N VAL A 731 25.25 -37.50 -27.61
CA VAL A 731 25.33 -37.01 -29.00
C VAL A 731 26.76 -37.04 -29.50
N ARG A 732 27.73 -36.60 -28.68
CA ARG A 732 29.15 -36.68 -29.04
C ARG A 732 29.57 -38.10 -29.35
N LYS A 733 29.21 -39.08 -28.51
CA LYS A 733 29.49 -40.49 -28.77
C LYS A 733 28.89 -40.97 -30.10
N LEU A 734 27.64 -40.62 -30.37
CA LEU A 734 26.96 -41.03 -31.61
C LEU A 734 27.57 -40.38 -32.86
N VAL A 735 27.95 -39.11 -32.77
CA VAL A 735 28.64 -38.39 -33.85
C VAL A 735 30.05 -38.95 -34.06
N ASP A 736 30.81 -39.19 -33.00
CA ASP A 736 32.17 -39.74 -33.04
C ASP A 736 32.18 -41.16 -33.65
N ASP A 737 31.26 -42.04 -33.22
CA ASP A 737 31.12 -43.41 -33.75
C ASP A 737 30.83 -43.40 -35.27
N ARG A 738 29.95 -42.51 -35.71
CA ARG A 738 29.54 -42.37 -37.11
C ARG A 738 30.64 -41.72 -37.96
N LEU A 739 31.34 -40.73 -37.40
CA LEU A 739 32.45 -40.04 -38.03
C LEU A 739 33.68 -40.94 -38.18
N ALA A 740 33.99 -41.78 -37.19
CA ALA A 740 35.11 -42.71 -37.25
C ALA A 740 34.97 -43.69 -38.42
N GLY A 741 33.77 -44.26 -38.61
CA GLY A 741 33.46 -45.13 -39.76
C GLY A 741 33.58 -44.39 -41.10
N ALA A 742 33.01 -43.19 -41.20
CA ALA A 742 33.06 -42.38 -42.42
C ALA A 742 34.49 -41.94 -42.78
N ARG A 743 35.29 -41.52 -41.80
CA ARG A 743 36.69 -41.14 -41.98
C ARG A 743 37.55 -42.30 -42.45
N ALA A 744 37.40 -43.47 -41.84
CA ALA A 744 38.13 -44.66 -42.25
C ALA A 744 37.81 -45.03 -43.70
N ALA A 745 36.53 -44.94 -44.10
CA ALA A 745 36.10 -45.19 -45.47
C ALA A 745 36.68 -44.17 -46.46
N LEU A 746 36.54 -42.87 -46.18
CA LEU A 746 37.06 -41.79 -47.03
C LEU A 746 38.58 -41.82 -47.16
N LYS A 747 39.30 -42.12 -46.07
CA LYS A 747 40.75 -42.25 -46.07
C LYS A 747 41.21 -43.49 -46.85
N SER A 748 40.60 -44.65 -46.61
CA SER A 748 40.91 -45.87 -47.34
C SER A 748 40.70 -45.71 -48.85
N GLU A 749 39.59 -45.07 -49.24
CA GLU A 749 39.29 -44.81 -50.64
C GLU A 749 40.26 -43.78 -51.26
N LEU A 750 40.64 -42.74 -50.52
CA LEU A 750 41.67 -41.78 -50.93
C LEU A 750 43.03 -42.47 -51.08
N ASP A 751 43.48 -43.23 -50.10
CA ASP A 751 44.79 -43.90 -50.09
C ASP A 751 44.91 -44.89 -51.27
N THR A 752 43.83 -45.62 -51.58
CA THR A 752 43.77 -46.55 -52.73
C THR A 752 43.96 -45.81 -54.06
N VAL A 753 43.28 -44.67 -54.23
CA VAL A 753 43.34 -43.88 -55.46
C VAL A 753 44.63 -43.08 -55.55
N ALA A 754 45.09 -42.49 -54.45
CA ALA A 754 46.30 -41.70 -54.36
C ALA A 754 47.56 -42.53 -54.60
N GLY A 755 47.67 -43.70 -53.96
CA GLY A 755 48.85 -44.58 -54.08
C GLY A 755 49.07 -45.04 -55.50
N SER A 756 48.06 -45.67 -56.10
CA SER A 756 48.15 -46.18 -57.48
C SER A 756 48.41 -45.10 -58.53
N LEU A 757 47.83 -43.91 -58.35
CA LEU A 757 47.98 -42.79 -59.26
C LEU A 757 49.34 -42.11 -59.13
N THR A 758 49.79 -41.81 -57.90
CA THR A 758 51.08 -41.14 -57.68
C THR A 758 52.26 -42.02 -58.05
N GLU A 759 52.20 -43.34 -57.77
CA GLU A 759 53.21 -44.30 -58.22
C GLU A 759 53.32 -44.35 -59.75
N GLY A 760 52.17 -44.42 -60.45
CA GLY A 760 52.16 -44.44 -61.92
C GLY A 760 52.67 -43.14 -62.54
N LEU A 761 52.33 -41.98 -61.95
CA LEU A 761 52.80 -40.67 -62.41
C LEU A 761 54.30 -40.46 -62.16
N ASP A 762 54.79 -40.83 -60.97
CA ASP A 762 56.20 -40.73 -60.62
C ASP A 762 57.06 -41.71 -61.45
N ALA A 763 56.55 -42.92 -61.75
CA ALA A 763 57.19 -43.87 -62.66
C ALA A 763 57.25 -43.33 -64.10
N GLY A 764 56.14 -42.82 -64.65
CA GLY A 764 56.12 -42.24 -66.00
C GLY A 764 57.03 -41.02 -66.14
N LYS A 765 57.12 -40.19 -65.08
CA LYS A 765 58.09 -39.09 -65.01
C LYS A 765 59.53 -39.60 -65.03
N ALA A 766 59.84 -40.65 -64.26
CA ALA A 766 61.17 -41.23 -64.20
C ALA A 766 61.59 -41.83 -65.55
N GLU A 767 60.69 -42.54 -66.24
CA GLU A 767 60.96 -43.12 -67.56
C GLU A 767 61.19 -42.04 -68.63
N LEU A 768 60.34 -41.01 -68.71
CA LEU A 768 60.54 -39.88 -69.62
C LEU A 768 61.84 -39.12 -69.29
N GLY A 769 62.15 -38.97 -68.01
CA GLY A 769 63.40 -38.37 -67.55
C GLY A 769 64.63 -39.17 -67.98
N GLN A 770 64.57 -40.50 -67.89
CA GLN A 770 65.64 -41.38 -68.37
C GLN A 770 65.82 -41.25 -69.89
N VAL A 771 64.74 -41.28 -70.68
CA VAL A 771 64.81 -41.12 -72.14
C VAL A 771 65.35 -39.74 -72.52
N LEU A 772 64.95 -38.69 -71.81
CA LEU A 772 65.49 -37.33 -72.00
C LEU A 772 67.01 -37.30 -71.74
N GLN A 773 67.46 -37.95 -70.68
CA GLN A 773 68.88 -37.99 -70.31
C GLN A 773 69.70 -38.82 -71.32
N GLU A 774 69.18 -39.97 -71.76
CA GLU A 774 69.77 -40.78 -72.83
C GLU A 774 69.93 -39.96 -74.12
N ALA A 775 68.89 -39.24 -74.54
CA ALA A 775 68.90 -38.38 -75.71
C ALA A 775 69.96 -37.26 -75.61
N GLN A 776 70.00 -36.56 -74.48
CA GLN A 776 70.97 -35.50 -74.22
C GLN A 776 72.40 -36.04 -74.23
N ASN A 777 72.62 -37.22 -73.67
CA ASN A 777 73.94 -37.87 -73.63
C ASN A 777 74.38 -38.30 -75.04
N GLN A 778 73.48 -38.84 -75.88
CA GLN A 778 73.80 -39.19 -77.27
C GLN A 778 74.17 -37.96 -78.10
N VAL A 779 73.44 -36.86 -77.96
CA VAL A 779 73.76 -35.60 -78.65
C VAL A 779 75.11 -35.05 -78.19
N LYS A 780 75.39 -35.04 -76.87
CA LYS A 780 76.69 -34.61 -76.33
C LYS A 780 77.84 -35.49 -76.82
N ALA A 781 77.65 -36.81 -76.90
CA ALA A 781 78.66 -37.74 -77.42
C ALA A 781 78.93 -37.54 -78.92
N ALA A 782 77.89 -37.28 -79.72
CA ALA A 782 78.03 -36.98 -81.14
C ALA A 782 78.74 -35.63 -81.40
N GLN A 783 78.50 -34.63 -80.55
CA GLN A 783 79.14 -33.31 -80.62
C GLN A 783 80.60 -33.33 -80.14
N SER A 784 80.97 -34.19 -79.19
CA SER A 784 82.36 -34.31 -78.72
C SER A 784 83.24 -35.10 -79.69
N GLN A 785 82.67 -36.04 -80.46
CA GLN A 785 83.39 -36.79 -81.50
C GLN A 785 83.71 -35.98 -82.77
N SER A 786 83.02 -34.86 -83.03
CA SER A 786 83.34 -33.94 -84.13
C SER A 786 84.41 -32.90 -83.76
N ALA A 787 84.72 -32.74 -82.48
CA ALA A 787 85.71 -31.79 -81.97
C ALA A 787 87.17 -31.99 -82.49
N PRO A 788 87.66 -33.20 -82.83
CA PRO A 788 89.02 -33.35 -83.38
C PRO A 788 89.16 -32.87 -84.84
N LEU A 789 88.06 -32.77 -85.61
CA LEU A 789 88.09 -32.45 -87.05
C LEU A 789 88.17 -30.94 -87.35
N ASN A 790 87.75 -30.08 -86.43
CA ASN A 790 87.96 -28.62 -86.54
C ASN A 790 89.40 -28.17 -86.26
N ARG A 791 90.31 -29.08 -85.90
CA ARG A 791 91.76 -28.81 -85.83
C ARG A 791 92.50 -29.06 -87.16
N ILE A 792 91.83 -29.63 -88.17
CA ILE A 792 92.45 -29.99 -89.46
C ILE A 792 91.92 -29.12 -90.63
N LEU A 793 90.82 -28.37 -90.46
CA LEU A 793 90.26 -27.48 -91.49
C LEU A 793 89.97 -26.06 -90.99
N GLY A 794 90.90 -25.50 -90.21
CA GLY A 794 90.90 -24.11 -89.74
C GLY A 794 92.31 -23.54 -89.71
N ARG A 795 92.84 -23.23 -90.90
CA ARG A 795 93.62 -22.01 -91.14
C ARG A 795 92.68 -21.00 -91.78
#